data_AF-F2E5W1-F1
#
_entry.id   AF-F2E5W1-F1
#
_cell.length_a   1.000
_cell.length_b   1.000
_cell.length_c   1.000
_cell.angle_alpha   90.00
_cell.angle_beta   90.00
_cell.angle_gamma   90.00
#
_symmetry.space_group_name_H-M   'P 1'
#
loop_
_entity.id
_entity.type
_entity.pdbx_description
1 polymer ?
#
loop_
_entity_poly.entity_id
_entity_poly.type
_entity_poly.pdbx_seq_one_letter_code
_entity_poly.pdbx_strand_id
1 'polypeptide(L)'
;MGMDQGDAAEEGRRRMASLQAARSALRAGVERSRALSHALARTGDRVGEIQARLAATEAGVRPIRAPRDALEGAGPNIGRAVGPAAAVLKVFDAVHGLEPPLLAGAAAKEDLPGYLALVGRLEEALRFLADNCGLAVDWLSDIVDYLGKRSLADPRFVAGLAGALSGLKTVTSAGLDAGLLTAALDVLEAEFCRLLADHSAPLAMQDDPDRSKSRHAASIPPPRIPAAAVQKLGLTLDRLAANGRLSYCTAAYADARGDTVSASLHALGLDYLQDQTQDAQALSPSVELWGRHLEFAVRHLLEAERKLCVAVFERRPEAAAACFADIAARAGILDFLKFGRAVADAKKDPIKLLRLLDVFDSLSKLRLDFNRLFGGKACLEIQSMTRDLVKRVVDGSVEIFEELLVQVELQRKMPPPADGGVPGLVTFVPKYCNQLLGEQYRSVLTQVLTIHRSWRKEAFNDKMLVDAVHNIVKALEANFDTWAKAYEDKTLSSLFMMNTHSHFFKHLKSTKMGEILGDEWLREHEQYKDYYSAMFLRESWGTLAPLLSREGLILFSKGQATARDLVKQRLKSFNASFDEMYQKQSAWIIPDKDLQQRVCHLVVQAIVPVYRSFMQNYGPLVEQDISASKYVKYSAEGLDKMLSTLFMPKLRTRRTASMQIRNSNGKIAGAMAGLQRSASTLQ
;
A
#
# COMPACT_ATOMS: atom_id res chain seq x y z
N MET A 1 -50.39 -157.80 -10.51
CA MET A 1 -49.44 -157.73 -9.38
C MET A 1 -48.06 -157.42 -9.96
N GLY A 2 -47.36 -156.32 -9.69
CA GLY A 2 -47.67 -155.08 -8.96
C GLY A 2 -47.62 -153.88 -9.93
N MET A 3 -48.59 -152.97 -9.90
CA MET A 3 -48.82 -151.92 -8.90
C MET A 3 -47.92 -150.69 -9.10
N ASP A 4 -48.48 -149.70 -9.80
CA ASP A 4 -48.89 -148.43 -9.17
C ASP A 4 -47.81 -147.55 -8.53
N GLN A 5 -46.80 -147.14 -9.31
CA GLN A 5 -45.90 -146.02 -8.98
C GLN A 5 -45.50 -145.11 -10.17
N GLY A 6 -46.02 -145.35 -11.38
CA GLY A 6 -45.68 -144.56 -12.58
C GLY A 6 -46.51 -143.29 -12.79
N ASP A 7 -47.79 -143.31 -12.39
CA ASP A 7 -48.77 -142.30 -12.81
C ASP A 7 -48.70 -141.00 -11.97
N ALA A 8 -48.28 -141.10 -10.70
CA ALA A 8 -48.10 -139.93 -9.82
C ALA A 8 -46.86 -139.07 -10.20
N ALA A 9 -45.82 -139.68 -10.79
CA ALA A 9 -44.61 -138.98 -11.22
C ALA A 9 -44.77 -138.25 -12.57
N GLU A 10 -45.79 -138.61 -13.36
CA GLU A 10 -46.07 -137.99 -14.66
C GLU A 10 -47.00 -136.77 -14.50
N GLU A 11 -48.00 -136.86 -13.61
CA GLU A 11 -48.89 -135.74 -13.24
C GLU A 11 -48.11 -134.59 -12.58
N GLY A 12 -47.13 -134.89 -11.72
CA GLY A 12 -46.23 -133.89 -11.11
C GLY A 12 -45.35 -133.18 -12.13
N ARG A 13 -44.87 -133.89 -13.17
CA ARG A 13 -44.10 -133.31 -14.27
C ARG A 13 -44.96 -132.40 -15.16
N ARG A 14 -46.21 -132.78 -15.45
CA ARG A 14 -47.15 -131.93 -16.21
C ARG A 14 -47.51 -130.64 -15.46
N ARG A 15 -47.71 -130.69 -14.13
CA ARG A 15 -47.98 -129.50 -13.31
C ARG A 15 -46.76 -128.58 -13.21
N MET A 16 -45.55 -129.11 -13.05
CA MET A 16 -44.32 -128.30 -13.10
C MET A 16 -44.10 -127.66 -14.48
N ALA A 17 -44.35 -128.39 -15.57
CA ALA A 17 -44.25 -127.85 -16.92
C ALA A 17 -45.29 -126.73 -17.16
N SER A 18 -46.52 -126.91 -16.68
CA SER A 18 -47.56 -125.87 -16.72
C SER A 18 -47.18 -124.62 -15.90
N LEU A 19 -46.62 -124.79 -14.70
CA LEU A 19 -46.12 -123.69 -13.88
C LEU A 19 -44.92 -122.97 -14.52
N GLN A 20 -44.01 -123.69 -15.17
CA GLN A 20 -42.89 -123.09 -15.91
C GLN A 20 -43.37 -122.36 -17.19
N ALA A 21 -44.36 -122.91 -17.90
CA ALA A 21 -45.01 -122.26 -19.03
C ALA A 21 -45.75 -120.98 -18.59
N ALA A 22 -46.50 -121.04 -17.48
CA ALA A 22 -47.15 -119.86 -16.90
C ALA A 22 -46.13 -118.82 -16.44
N ARG A 23 -45.04 -119.22 -15.78
CA ARG A 23 -43.97 -118.32 -15.33
C ARG A 23 -43.27 -117.64 -16.51
N SER A 24 -42.98 -118.38 -17.59
CA SER A 24 -42.35 -117.82 -18.79
C SER A 24 -43.30 -116.89 -19.55
N ALA A 25 -44.59 -117.22 -19.65
CA ALA A 25 -45.60 -116.34 -20.22
C ALA A 25 -45.78 -115.05 -19.41
N LEU A 26 -45.77 -115.13 -18.07
CA LEU A 26 -45.88 -113.96 -17.19
C LEU A 26 -44.62 -113.08 -17.29
N ARG A 27 -43.43 -113.69 -17.34
CA ARG A 27 -42.16 -112.97 -17.55
C ARG A 27 -42.14 -112.28 -18.91
N ALA A 28 -42.60 -112.94 -19.97
CA ALA A 28 -42.77 -112.35 -21.30
C ALA A 28 -43.85 -111.25 -21.32
N GLY A 29 -44.89 -111.36 -20.48
CA GLY A 29 -45.90 -110.31 -20.29
C GLY A 29 -45.32 -109.08 -19.61
N VAL A 30 -44.52 -109.25 -18.55
CA VAL A 30 -43.86 -108.15 -17.83
C VAL A 30 -42.83 -107.45 -18.72
N GLU A 31 -42.03 -108.19 -19.48
CA GLU A 31 -41.08 -107.58 -20.42
C GLU A 31 -41.79 -106.83 -21.56
N ARG A 32 -42.93 -107.33 -22.07
CA ARG A 32 -43.76 -106.59 -23.01
C ARG A 32 -44.34 -105.30 -22.42
N SER A 33 -44.79 -105.35 -21.15
CA SER A 33 -45.27 -104.17 -20.43
C SER A 33 -44.16 -103.14 -20.22
N ARG A 34 -42.95 -103.56 -19.84
CA ARG A 34 -41.78 -102.67 -19.75
C ARG A 34 -41.43 -102.04 -21.11
N ALA A 35 -41.44 -102.82 -22.19
CA ALA A 35 -41.19 -102.29 -23.53
C ALA A 35 -42.24 -101.24 -23.95
N LEU A 36 -43.52 -101.48 -23.62
CA LEU A 36 -44.62 -100.54 -23.85
C LEU A 36 -44.47 -99.26 -23.01
N SER A 37 -44.11 -99.37 -21.73
CA SER A 37 -43.85 -98.21 -20.87
C SER A 37 -42.68 -97.34 -21.39
N HIS A 38 -41.59 -97.96 -21.87
CA HIS A 38 -40.50 -97.23 -22.51
C HIS A 38 -40.88 -96.62 -23.86
N ALA A 39 -41.78 -97.23 -24.62
CA ALA A 39 -42.33 -96.63 -25.84
C ALA A 39 -43.21 -95.41 -25.52
N LEU A 40 -44.05 -95.52 -24.48
CA LEU A 40 -44.91 -94.43 -23.98
C LEU A 40 -44.12 -93.24 -23.46
N ALA A 41 -43.05 -93.48 -22.70
CA ALA A 41 -42.15 -92.42 -22.25
C ALA A 41 -41.53 -91.65 -23.42
N ARG A 42 -41.02 -92.37 -24.44
CA ARG A 42 -40.48 -91.74 -25.65
C ARG A 42 -41.51 -90.97 -26.47
N THR A 43 -42.76 -91.42 -26.52
CA THR A 43 -43.84 -90.63 -27.15
C THR A 43 -44.21 -89.41 -26.32
N GLY A 44 -44.15 -89.48 -24.99
CA GLY A 44 -44.33 -88.33 -24.11
C GLY A 44 -43.30 -87.24 -24.36
N ASP A 45 -42.03 -87.63 -24.48
CA ASP A 45 -40.93 -86.70 -24.79
C ASP A 45 -41.11 -86.06 -26.17
N ARG A 46 -41.49 -86.85 -27.19
CA ARG A 46 -41.78 -86.33 -28.54
C ARG A 46 -42.97 -85.39 -28.59
N VAL A 47 -44.03 -85.65 -27.83
CA VAL A 47 -45.19 -84.75 -27.73
C VAL A 47 -44.80 -83.47 -27.00
N GLY A 48 -43.97 -83.54 -25.94
CA GLY A 48 -43.40 -82.38 -25.28
C GLY A 48 -42.56 -81.52 -26.23
N GLU A 49 -41.72 -82.15 -27.06
CA GLU A 49 -40.92 -81.45 -28.07
C GLU A 49 -41.80 -80.82 -29.17
N ILE A 50 -42.84 -81.51 -29.64
CA ILE A 50 -43.78 -80.96 -30.61
C ILE A 50 -44.57 -79.79 -30.02
N GLN A 51 -45.00 -79.88 -28.76
CA GLN A 51 -45.70 -78.79 -28.06
C GLN A 51 -44.77 -77.56 -27.92
N ALA A 52 -43.50 -77.76 -27.56
CA ALA A 52 -42.52 -76.70 -27.49
C ALA A 52 -42.24 -76.07 -28.86
N ARG A 53 -42.12 -76.89 -29.92
CA ARG A 53 -41.96 -76.40 -31.30
C ARG A 53 -43.21 -75.70 -31.81
N LEU A 54 -44.41 -76.16 -31.47
CA LEU A 54 -45.67 -75.52 -31.84
C LEU A 54 -45.80 -74.15 -31.17
N ALA A 55 -45.53 -74.06 -29.86
CA ALA A 55 -45.52 -72.78 -29.14
C ALA A 55 -44.47 -71.80 -29.70
N ALA A 56 -43.27 -72.29 -30.05
CA ALA A 56 -42.24 -71.48 -30.68
C ALA A 56 -42.64 -71.04 -32.10
N THR A 57 -43.28 -71.91 -32.88
CA THR A 57 -43.74 -71.61 -34.24
C THR A 57 -44.93 -70.65 -34.22
N GLU A 58 -45.86 -70.81 -33.27
CA GLU A 58 -47.00 -69.92 -33.07
C GLU A 58 -46.54 -68.52 -32.65
N ALA A 59 -45.53 -68.42 -31.77
CA ALA A 59 -44.89 -67.15 -31.44
C ALA A 59 -44.22 -66.51 -32.69
N GLY A 60 -43.57 -67.30 -33.54
CA GLY A 60 -42.94 -66.82 -34.78
C GLY A 60 -43.92 -66.39 -35.88
N VAL A 61 -45.13 -66.96 -35.92
CA VAL A 61 -46.16 -66.69 -36.96
C VAL A 61 -47.16 -65.58 -36.55
N ARG A 62 -47.22 -65.20 -35.27
CA ARG A 62 -48.08 -64.11 -34.75
C ARG A 62 -48.01 -62.76 -35.49
N PRO A 63 -46.86 -62.27 -35.99
CA PRO A 63 -46.78 -61.00 -36.72
C PRO A 63 -47.65 -60.99 -38.00
N ILE A 64 -47.86 -62.16 -38.61
CA ILE A 64 -48.62 -62.32 -39.86
C ILE A 64 -50.13 -62.37 -39.59
N ARG A 65 -50.56 -62.64 -38.35
CA ARG A 65 -51.97 -62.70 -37.91
C ARG A 65 -52.50 -61.41 -37.29
N ALA A 66 -51.70 -60.35 -37.19
CA ALA A 66 -52.18 -59.07 -36.68
C ALA A 66 -53.30 -58.49 -37.60
N PRO A 67 -54.35 -57.87 -37.05
CA PRO A 67 -55.44 -57.31 -37.86
C PRO A 67 -54.88 -56.27 -38.84
N ARG A 68 -55.33 -56.33 -40.10
CA ARG A 68 -54.82 -55.51 -41.21
C ARG A 68 -54.77 -54.01 -40.86
N ASP A 69 -55.77 -53.51 -40.15
CA ASP A 69 -55.86 -52.11 -39.70
C ASP A 69 -54.77 -51.72 -38.69
N ALA A 70 -54.31 -52.66 -37.86
CA ALA A 70 -53.23 -52.42 -36.90
C ALA A 70 -51.84 -52.41 -37.56
N LEU A 71 -51.66 -53.15 -38.65
CA LEU A 71 -50.44 -53.13 -39.49
C LEU A 71 -50.38 -51.89 -40.39
N GLU A 72 -51.51 -51.51 -41.03
CA GLU A 72 -51.60 -50.29 -41.85
C GLU A 72 -51.39 -49.02 -41.00
N GLY A 73 -51.83 -49.00 -39.73
CA GLY A 73 -51.58 -47.91 -38.78
C GLY A 73 -50.19 -47.94 -38.10
N ALA A 74 -49.49 -49.08 -38.11
CA ALA A 74 -48.18 -49.19 -37.46
C ALA A 74 -47.08 -48.45 -38.23
N GLY A 75 -47.05 -48.56 -39.56
CA GLY A 75 -46.10 -47.83 -40.42
C GLY A 75 -46.06 -46.31 -40.16
N PRO A 76 -47.19 -45.59 -40.23
CA PRO A 76 -47.22 -44.14 -39.99
C PRO A 76 -46.92 -43.78 -38.53
N ASN A 77 -47.33 -44.60 -37.55
CA ASN A 77 -47.00 -44.36 -36.13
C ASN A 77 -45.51 -44.58 -35.84
N ILE A 78 -44.89 -45.57 -36.49
CA ILE A 78 -43.44 -45.80 -36.42
C ILE A 78 -42.69 -44.64 -37.09
N GLY A 79 -43.13 -44.22 -38.28
CA GLY A 79 -42.54 -43.07 -38.98
C GLY A 79 -42.62 -41.77 -38.18
N ARG A 80 -43.69 -41.57 -37.39
CA ARG A 80 -43.91 -40.37 -36.56
C ARG A 80 -42.91 -40.19 -35.43
N ALA A 81 -42.33 -41.25 -34.84
CA ALA A 81 -41.26 -41.07 -33.86
C ALA A 81 -39.86 -41.37 -34.42
N VAL A 82 -39.73 -42.33 -35.35
CA VAL A 82 -38.42 -42.69 -35.92
C VAL A 82 -37.85 -41.54 -36.76
N GLY A 83 -38.70 -40.80 -37.48
CA GLY A 83 -38.25 -39.62 -38.25
C GLY A 83 -37.63 -38.53 -37.37
N PRO A 84 -38.33 -38.03 -36.34
CA PRO A 84 -37.77 -37.07 -35.38
C PRO A 84 -36.57 -37.62 -34.60
N ALA A 85 -36.59 -38.88 -34.17
CA ALA A 85 -35.45 -39.50 -33.49
C ALA A 85 -34.21 -39.59 -34.40
N ALA A 86 -34.39 -39.89 -35.68
CA ALA A 86 -33.31 -39.86 -36.67
C ALA A 86 -32.78 -38.45 -36.93
N ALA A 87 -33.63 -37.42 -36.84
CA ALA A 87 -33.18 -36.03 -36.92
C ALA A 87 -32.33 -35.62 -35.70
N VAL A 88 -32.71 -36.05 -34.49
CA VAL A 88 -31.91 -35.88 -33.27
C VAL A 88 -30.56 -36.59 -33.39
N LEU A 89 -30.53 -37.81 -33.91
CA LEU A 89 -29.29 -38.55 -34.18
C LEU A 89 -28.38 -37.83 -35.19
N LYS A 90 -28.93 -37.23 -36.25
CA LYS A 90 -28.13 -36.44 -37.20
C LYS A 90 -27.49 -35.21 -36.55
N VAL A 91 -28.17 -34.56 -35.59
CA VAL A 91 -27.59 -33.45 -34.83
C VAL A 91 -26.50 -33.95 -33.88
N PHE A 92 -26.69 -35.12 -33.28
CA PHE A 92 -25.66 -35.78 -32.47
C PHE A 92 -24.41 -36.15 -33.28
N ASP A 93 -24.58 -36.72 -34.48
CA ASP A 93 -23.47 -36.99 -35.41
C ASP A 93 -22.76 -35.71 -35.84
N ALA A 94 -23.51 -34.61 -36.03
CA ALA A 94 -22.94 -33.31 -36.35
C ALA A 94 -22.10 -32.74 -35.17
N VAL A 95 -22.53 -32.95 -33.92
CA VAL A 95 -21.76 -32.57 -32.72
C VAL A 95 -20.42 -33.33 -32.66
N HIS A 96 -20.42 -34.64 -32.91
CA HIS A 96 -19.17 -35.41 -33.00
C HIS A 96 -18.31 -35.03 -34.21
N GLY A 97 -18.93 -34.58 -35.31
CA GLY A 97 -18.20 -34.00 -36.44
C GLY A 97 -17.46 -32.69 -36.11
N LEU A 98 -17.86 -31.99 -35.05
CA LEU A 98 -17.22 -30.76 -34.55
C LEU A 98 -16.09 -31.03 -33.54
N GLU A 99 -15.93 -32.27 -33.07
CA GLU A 99 -14.92 -32.66 -32.08
C GLU A 99 -13.46 -32.47 -32.56
N PRO A 100 -13.06 -32.90 -33.79
CA PRO A 100 -11.69 -32.71 -34.27
C PRO A 100 -11.23 -31.24 -34.38
N PRO A 101 -12.02 -30.29 -34.95
CA PRO A 101 -11.61 -28.89 -35.03
C PRO A 101 -11.65 -28.15 -33.69
N LEU A 102 -12.46 -28.59 -32.72
CA LEU A 102 -12.52 -27.98 -31.40
C LEU A 102 -11.34 -28.39 -30.49
N LEU A 103 -10.88 -29.64 -30.60
CA LEU A 103 -9.73 -30.16 -29.87
C LEU A 103 -8.38 -29.73 -30.48
N ALA A 104 -8.38 -29.34 -31.75
CA ALA A 104 -7.22 -28.75 -32.40
C ALA A 104 -7.01 -27.30 -31.93
N GLY A 105 -6.40 -27.12 -30.75
CA GLY A 105 -6.15 -25.81 -30.13
C GLY A 105 -5.39 -24.78 -31.01
N ALA A 106 -4.76 -25.23 -32.11
CA ALA A 106 -4.18 -24.36 -33.13
C ALA A 106 -5.22 -23.45 -33.83
N ALA A 107 -6.47 -23.91 -33.98
CA ALA A 107 -7.53 -23.13 -34.63
C ALA A 107 -7.94 -21.90 -33.81
N ALA A 108 -7.91 -21.99 -32.48
CA ALA A 108 -8.18 -20.86 -31.59
C ALA A 108 -7.08 -19.78 -31.66
N LYS A 109 -5.84 -20.18 -32.00
CA LYS A 109 -4.68 -19.30 -32.13
C LYS A 109 -4.65 -18.52 -33.45
N GLU A 110 -5.08 -19.13 -34.55
CA GLU A 110 -5.05 -18.55 -35.90
C GLU A 110 -6.34 -17.80 -36.28
N ASP A 111 -7.53 -18.34 -35.93
CA ASP A 111 -8.85 -17.75 -36.24
C ASP A 111 -9.82 -17.83 -35.04
N LEU A 112 -9.59 -16.97 -34.06
CA LEU A 112 -10.42 -16.88 -32.85
C LEU A 112 -11.91 -16.61 -33.15
N PRO A 113 -12.31 -15.69 -34.07
CA PRO A 113 -13.72 -15.53 -34.45
C PRO A 113 -14.35 -16.80 -35.02
N GLY A 114 -13.62 -17.54 -35.87
CA GLY A 114 -14.06 -18.82 -36.41
C GLY A 114 -14.24 -19.90 -35.33
N TYR A 115 -13.32 -19.96 -34.37
CA TYR A 115 -13.41 -20.87 -33.22
C TYR A 115 -14.58 -20.52 -32.29
N LEU A 116 -14.83 -19.23 -32.01
CA LEU A 116 -15.98 -18.79 -31.21
C LEU A 116 -17.32 -19.11 -31.90
N ALA A 117 -17.38 -19.06 -33.23
CA ALA A 117 -18.55 -19.48 -34.00
C ALA A 117 -18.77 -21.00 -33.97
N LEU A 118 -17.70 -21.80 -33.95
CA LEU A 118 -17.76 -23.25 -33.74
C LEU A 118 -18.32 -23.59 -32.35
N VAL A 119 -17.84 -22.93 -31.30
CA VAL A 119 -18.35 -23.10 -29.93
C VAL A 119 -19.82 -22.67 -29.84
N GLY A 120 -20.20 -21.55 -30.47
CA GLY A 120 -21.61 -21.13 -30.52
C GLY A 120 -22.53 -22.15 -31.21
N ARG A 121 -22.07 -22.79 -32.30
CA ARG A 121 -22.82 -23.87 -32.95
C ARG A 121 -22.92 -25.12 -32.08
N LEU A 122 -21.86 -25.45 -31.34
CA LEU A 122 -21.90 -26.54 -30.35
C LEU A 122 -22.93 -26.24 -29.25
N GLU A 123 -22.95 -25.02 -28.70
CA GLU A 123 -23.93 -24.58 -27.69
C GLU A 123 -25.37 -24.70 -28.20
N GLU A 124 -25.65 -24.26 -29.43
CA GLU A 124 -26.97 -24.38 -30.06
C GLU A 124 -27.37 -25.84 -30.30
N ALA A 125 -26.44 -26.66 -30.78
CA ALA A 125 -26.68 -28.09 -30.99
C ALA A 125 -26.93 -28.83 -29.68
N LEU A 126 -26.17 -28.53 -28.61
CA LEU A 126 -26.36 -29.12 -27.29
C LEU A 126 -27.67 -28.69 -26.64
N ARG A 127 -28.09 -27.43 -26.78
CA ARG A 127 -29.41 -26.96 -26.34
C ARG A 127 -30.53 -27.67 -27.08
N PHE A 128 -30.40 -27.79 -28.40
CA PHE A 128 -31.35 -28.54 -29.22
C PHE A 128 -31.42 -30.01 -28.80
N LEU A 129 -30.28 -30.67 -28.55
CA LEU A 129 -30.25 -32.04 -28.06
C LEU A 129 -30.88 -32.15 -26.67
N ALA A 130 -30.59 -31.24 -25.74
CA ALA A 130 -31.19 -31.24 -24.40
C ALA A 130 -32.73 -31.13 -24.45
N ASP A 131 -33.25 -30.25 -25.31
CA ASP A 131 -34.69 -30.01 -25.44
C ASP A 131 -35.42 -31.15 -26.19
N ASN A 132 -34.76 -31.77 -27.17
CA ASN A 132 -35.41 -32.73 -28.08
C ASN A 132 -35.09 -34.21 -27.76
N CYS A 133 -34.01 -34.52 -27.03
CA CYS A 133 -33.70 -35.90 -26.63
C CYS A 133 -34.76 -36.45 -25.66
N GLY A 134 -35.26 -35.64 -24.73
CA GLY A 134 -36.35 -36.05 -23.83
C GLY A 134 -37.62 -36.38 -24.61
N LEU A 135 -38.02 -35.51 -25.53
CA LEU A 135 -39.17 -35.71 -26.40
C LEU A 135 -39.01 -36.92 -27.32
N ALA A 136 -37.82 -37.14 -27.89
CA ALA A 136 -37.52 -38.29 -28.73
C ALA A 136 -37.59 -39.61 -27.93
N VAL A 137 -37.09 -39.62 -26.69
CA VAL A 137 -37.19 -40.77 -25.79
C VAL A 137 -38.64 -41.07 -25.43
N ASP A 138 -39.47 -40.04 -25.19
CA ASP A 138 -40.89 -40.20 -24.91
C ASP A 138 -41.65 -40.71 -26.14
N TRP A 139 -41.41 -40.16 -27.33
CA TRP A 139 -42.03 -40.65 -28.57
C TRP A 139 -41.65 -42.11 -28.88
N LEU A 140 -40.41 -42.51 -28.62
CA LEU A 140 -39.98 -43.90 -28.77
C LEU A 140 -40.58 -44.80 -27.69
N SER A 141 -40.74 -44.30 -26.46
CA SER A 141 -41.43 -45.01 -25.37
C SER A 141 -42.90 -45.27 -25.72
N ASP A 142 -43.59 -44.29 -26.29
CA ASP A 142 -44.98 -44.41 -26.73
C ASP A 142 -45.15 -45.46 -27.84
N ILE A 143 -44.17 -45.58 -28.74
CA ILE A 143 -44.15 -46.64 -29.76
C ILE A 143 -43.93 -48.01 -29.13
N VAL A 144 -42.98 -48.14 -28.20
CA VAL A 144 -42.72 -49.41 -27.51
C VAL A 144 -43.96 -49.87 -26.75
N ASP A 145 -44.65 -48.96 -26.09
CA ASP A 145 -45.93 -49.20 -25.45
C ASP A 145 -47.03 -49.59 -26.45
N TYR A 146 -47.09 -48.91 -27.61
CA TYR A 146 -48.05 -49.23 -28.68
C TYR A 146 -47.81 -50.62 -29.28
N LEU A 147 -46.55 -50.99 -29.54
CA LEU A 147 -46.14 -52.29 -30.05
C LEU A 147 -46.39 -53.40 -29.03
N GLY A 148 -46.15 -53.13 -27.75
CA GLY A 148 -46.45 -54.05 -26.63
C GLY A 148 -47.94 -54.26 -26.42
N LYS A 149 -48.74 -53.19 -26.37
CA LYS A 149 -50.21 -53.24 -26.17
C LYS A 149 -50.95 -53.95 -27.30
N ARG A 150 -50.45 -53.86 -28.54
CA ARG A 150 -51.06 -54.51 -29.71
C ARG A 150 -50.42 -55.84 -30.10
N SER A 151 -49.43 -56.32 -29.32
CA SER A 151 -48.67 -57.56 -29.57
C SER A 151 -48.12 -57.71 -30.99
N LEU A 152 -47.68 -56.60 -31.60
CA LEU A 152 -47.27 -56.53 -33.01
C LEU A 152 -45.84 -57.04 -33.26
N ALA A 153 -45.06 -57.32 -32.20
CA ALA A 153 -43.68 -57.79 -32.27
C ALA A 153 -43.39 -58.86 -31.20
N ASP A 154 -42.26 -59.58 -31.34
CA ASP A 154 -41.81 -60.57 -30.36
C ASP A 154 -41.67 -59.92 -28.96
N PRO A 155 -42.28 -60.47 -27.90
CA PRO A 155 -42.14 -59.96 -26.54
C PRO A 155 -40.68 -59.79 -26.08
N ARG A 156 -39.77 -60.65 -26.56
CA ARG A 156 -38.33 -60.53 -26.24
C ARG A 156 -37.70 -59.31 -26.91
N PHE A 157 -38.13 -58.99 -28.12
CA PHE A 157 -37.68 -57.81 -28.86
C PHE A 157 -38.20 -56.52 -28.22
N VAL A 158 -39.48 -56.48 -27.83
CA VAL A 158 -40.07 -55.33 -27.13
C VAL A 158 -39.41 -55.12 -25.75
N ALA A 159 -39.12 -56.19 -25.01
CA ALA A 159 -38.41 -56.11 -23.75
C ALA A 159 -36.95 -55.63 -23.93
N GLY A 160 -36.27 -56.07 -24.98
CA GLY A 160 -34.93 -55.58 -25.33
C GLY A 160 -34.94 -54.08 -25.70
N LEU A 161 -35.93 -53.65 -26.47
CA LEU A 161 -36.09 -52.23 -26.86
C LEU A 161 -36.46 -51.35 -25.66
N ALA A 162 -37.32 -51.84 -24.76
CA ALA A 162 -37.64 -51.17 -23.49
C ALA A 162 -36.40 -51.07 -22.58
N GLY A 163 -35.55 -52.10 -22.55
CA GLY A 163 -34.27 -52.10 -21.84
C GLY A 163 -33.24 -51.12 -22.43
N ALA A 164 -33.18 -51.00 -23.75
CA ALA A 164 -32.34 -50.00 -24.42
C ALA A 164 -32.85 -48.57 -24.15
N LEU A 165 -34.17 -48.34 -24.15
CA LEU A 165 -34.78 -47.05 -23.81
C LEU A 165 -34.62 -46.69 -22.34
N SER A 166 -34.67 -47.66 -21.41
CA SER A 166 -34.39 -47.39 -20.00
C SER A 166 -32.91 -47.03 -19.79
N GLY A 167 -32.00 -47.68 -20.51
CA GLY A 167 -30.59 -47.27 -20.58
C GLY A 167 -30.41 -45.85 -21.11
N LEU A 168 -31.12 -45.48 -22.17
CA LEU A 168 -31.07 -44.12 -22.74
C LEU A 168 -31.67 -43.08 -21.79
N LYS A 169 -32.74 -43.41 -21.05
CA LYS A 169 -33.30 -42.55 -19.97
C LYS A 169 -32.33 -42.33 -18.81
N THR A 170 -31.43 -43.28 -18.54
CA THR A 170 -30.39 -43.12 -17.50
C THR A 170 -29.21 -42.26 -17.94
N VAL A 171 -28.98 -42.10 -19.26
CA VAL A 171 -28.02 -41.14 -19.79
C VAL A 171 -28.69 -39.77 -19.77
N THR A 172 -28.58 -39.09 -18.62
CA THR A 172 -29.10 -37.74 -18.44
C THR A 172 -28.36 -36.73 -19.33
N SER A 173 -29.01 -35.58 -19.56
CA SER A 173 -28.54 -34.44 -20.35
C SER A 173 -27.10 -33.97 -20.08
N ALA A 174 -26.51 -34.35 -18.94
CA ALA A 174 -25.15 -34.02 -18.53
C ALA A 174 -24.04 -34.85 -19.23
N GLY A 175 -24.38 -35.89 -20.00
CA GLY A 175 -23.40 -36.77 -20.66
C GLY A 175 -23.41 -36.73 -22.19
N LEU A 176 -24.22 -35.85 -22.81
CA LEU A 176 -24.41 -35.84 -24.28
C LEU A 176 -23.21 -35.31 -25.06
N ASP A 177 -22.32 -34.54 -24.43
CA ASP A 177 -21.13 -33.96 -25.05
C ASP A 177 -19.81 -34.63 -24.64
N ALA A 178 -19.85 -35.62 -23.73
CA ALA A 178 -18.67 -36.23 -23.12
C ALA A 178 -17.66 -35.22 -22.52
N GLY A 179 -18.10 -34.01 -22.16
CA GLY A 179 -17.24 -32.92 -21.69
C GLY A 179 -16.54 -32.12 -22.80
N LEU A 180 -16.95 -32.27 -24.06
CA LEU A 180 -16.41 -31.53 -25.21
C LEU A 180 -16.60 -30.01 -25.06
N LEU A 181 -17.74 -29.56 -24.52
CA LEU A 181 -17.96 -28.14 -24.24
C LEU A 181 -16.98 -27.64 -23.18
N THR A 182 -16.77 -28.41 -22.11
CA THR A 182 -15.79 -28.09 -21.07
C THR A 182 -14.38 -28.01 -21.62
N ALA A 183 -13.96 -28.99 -22.45
CA ALA A 183 -12.65 -28.99 -23.09
C ALA A 183 -12.46 -27.79 -24.03
N ALA A 184 -13.47 -27.42 -24.81
CA ALA A 184 -13.42 -26.24 -25.68
C ALA A 184 -13.35 -24.92 -24.88
N LEU A 185 -14.06 -24.83 -23.76
CA LEU A 185 -13.97 -23.69 -22.84
C LEU A 185 -12.58 -23.61 -22.18
N ASP A 186 -11.98 -24.75 -21.81
CA ASP A 186 -10.62 -24.79 -21.25
C ASP A 186 -9.56 -24.35 -22.27
N VAL A 187 -9.75 -24.67 -23.56
CA VAL A 187 -8.90 -24.15 -24.66
C VAL A 187 -9.07 -22.64 -24.83
N LEU A 188 -10.29 -22.11 -24.71
CA LEU A 188 -10.54 -20.67 -24.73
C LEU A 188 -9.94 -19.94 -23.54
N GLU A 189 -9.96 -20.56 -22.35
CA GLU A 189 -9.31 -20.03 -21.15
C GLU A 189 -7.78 -19.98 -21.32
N ALA A 190 -7.19 -21.04 -21.89
CA ALA A 190 -5.76 -21.07 -22.20
C ALA A 190 -5.35 -19.98 -23.20
N GLU A 191 -6.14 -19.77 -24.27
CA GLU A 191 -5.90 -18.70 -25.23
C GLU A 191 -6.15 -17.31 -24.65
N PHE A 192 -7.13 -17.14 -23.76
CA PHE A 192 -7.34 -15.90 -23.02
C PHE A 192 -6.11 -15.55 -22.17
N CYS A 193 -5.59 -16.51 -21.40
CA CYS A 193 -4.37 -16.34 -20.62
C CYS A 193 -3.14 -16.07 -21.48
N ARG A 194 -2.99 -16.75 -22.63
CA ARG A 194 -1.89 -16.55 -23.57
C ARG A 194 -1.93 -15.15 -24.19
N LEU A 195 -3.11 -14.70 -24.64
CA LEU A 195 -3.29 -13.35 -25.17
C LEU A 195 -2.99 -12.27 -24.13
N LEU A 196 -3.30 -12.52 -22.86
CA LEU A 196 -2.89 -11.63 -21.77
C LEU A 196 -1.37 -11.64 -21.57
N ALA A 197 -0.74 -12.82 -21.52
CA ALA A 197 0.71 -12.94 -21.33
C ALA A 197 1.51 -12.26 -22.45
N ASP A 198 1.13 -12.47 -23.72
CA ASP A 198 1.83 -11.91 -24.89
C ASP A 198 1.78 -10.38 -24.96
N HIS A 199 0.75 -9.76 -24.36
CA HIS A 199 0.53 -8.31 -24.41
C HIS A 199 0.68 -7.62 -23.04
N SER A 200 1.28 -8.30 -22.07
CA SER A 200 1.52 -7.75 -20.74
C SER A 200 3.00 -7.52 -20.49
N ALA A 201 3.56 -6.54 -21.20
CA ALA A 201 4.91 -6.05 -20.94
C ALA A 201 4.89 -4.98 -19.82
N PRO A 202 5.80 -5.05 -18.83
CA PRO A 202 5.91 -4.03 -17.79
C PRO A 202 6.41 -2.70 -18.36
N LEU A 203 5.89 -1.60 -17.82
CA LEU A 203 6.31 -0.25 -18.20
C LEU A 203 7.45 0.21 -17.30
N ALA A 204 8.62 0.48 -17.90
CA ALA A 204 9.71 1.16 -17.22
C ALA A 204 9.46 2.68 -17.22
N MET A 205 9.72 3.34 -16.09
CA MET A 205 9.82 4.79 -16.03
C MET A 205 11.07 5.22 -16.82
N GLN A 206 10.91 6.09 -17.82
CA GLN A 206 12.06 6.70 -18.50
C GLN A 206 12.55 7.88 -17.63
N ASP A 207 13.64 7.66 -16.89
CA ASP A 207 14.38 8.73 -16.24
C ASP A 207 15.21 9.49 -17.29
N ASP A 208 14.64 10.55 -17.88
CA ASP A 208 15.42 11.53 -18.63
C ASP A 208 15.28 12.93 -17.97
N PRO A 209 16.33 13.42 -17.28
CA PRO A 209 16.28 14.67 -16.52
C PRO A 209 16.17 15.95 -17.39
N ASP A 210 16.28 15.87 -18.71
CA ASP A 210 16.39 17.06 -19.59
C ASP A 210 15.10 17.53 -20.28
N ARG A 211 13.94 16.89 -20.02
CA ARG A 211 12.67 17.25 -20.70
C ARG A 211 11.95 18.49 -20.16
N SER A 212 12.51 19.19 -19.17
CA SER A 212 11.91 20.40 -18.57
C SER A 212 11.80 21.60 -19.54
N LYS A 213 12.31 21.50 -20.78
CA LYS A 213 12.26 22.58 -21.79
C LYS A 213 11.43 22.30 -23.05
N SER A 214 10.80 21.14 -23.22
CA SER A 214 9.92 20.90 -24.39
C SER A 214 8.50 20.53 -24.00
N ARG A 215 7.64 21.55 -23.90
CA ARG A 215 6.19 21.39 -23.69
C ARG A 215 5.43 20.95 -24.95
N HIS A 216 6.08 20.65 -26.08
CA HIS A 216 5.40 20.33 -27.33
C HIS A 216 5.93 19.05 -27.99
N ALA A 217 5.62 17.90 -27.38
CA ALA A 217 5.39 16.64 -28.09
C ALA A 217 4.64 15.70 -27.14
N ALA A 218 3.31 15.77 -27.19
CA ALA A 218 2.44 14.76 -26.60
C ALA A 218 2.65 13.44 -27.35
N SER A 219 3.71 12.71 -27.03
CA SER A 219 3.85 11.32 -27.46
C SER A 219 2.93 10.50 -26.57
N ILE A 220 1.74 10.21 -27.09
CA ILE A 220 0.79 9.26 -26.53
C ILE A 220 1.58 7.97 -26.23
N PRO A 221 1.63 7.48 -24.97
CA PRO A 221 2.24 6.19 -24.70
C PRO A 221 1.48 5.14 -25.52
N PRO A 222 2.17 4.21 -26.21
CA PRO A 222 1.50 3.21 -27.04
C PRO A 222 0.48 2.44 -26.19
N PRO A 223 -0.69 2.09 -26.76
CA PRO A 223 -1.70 1.33 -26.02
C PRO A 223 -1.10 0.01 -25.54
N ARG A 224 -1.23 -0.27 -24.23
CA ARG A 224 -0.66 -1.46 -23.56
C ARG A 224 -1.02 -2.77 -24.24
N ILE A 225 -2.20 -2.82 -24.86
CA ILE A 225 -2.68 -3.95 -25.65
C ILE A 225 -3.19 -3.37 -26.98
N PRO A 226 -2.81 -3.92 -28.15
CA PRO A 226 -3.38 -3.52 -29.43
C PRO A 226 -4.91 -3.61 -29.40
N ALA A 227 -5.61 -2.67 -30.02
CA ALA A 227 -7.09 -2.66 -30.04
C ALA A 227 -7.68 -3.99 -30.57
N ALA A 228 -7.00 -4.63 -31.52
CA ALA A 228 -7.38 -5.95 -32.03
C ALA A 228 -7.30 -7.07 -30.97
N ALA A 229 -6.34 -7.01 -30.05
CA ALA A 229 -6.22 -7.97 -28.95
C ALA A 229 -7.25 -7.69 -27.84
N VAL A 230 -7.59 -6.41 -27.58
CA VAL A 230 -8.70 -6.05 -26.66
C VAL A 230 -10.04 -6.55 -27.17
N GLN A 231 -10.32 -6.40 -28.47
CA GLN A 231 -11.54 -6.94 -29.10
C GLN A 231 -11.60 -8.48 -29.01
N LYS A 232 -10.47 -9.17 -29.25
CA LYS A 232 -10.37 -10.63 -29.08
C LYS A 232 -10.63 -11.07 -27.64
N LEU A 233 -10.05 -10.38 -26.65
CA LEU A 233 -10.28 -10.65 -25.23
C LEU A 233 -11.74 -10.42 -24.82
N GLY A 234 -12.37 -9.35 -25.30
CA GLY A 234 -13.78 -9.05 -25.04
C GLY A 234 -14.73 -10.12 -25.61
N LEU A 235 -14.47 -10.57 -26.86
CA LEU A 235 -15.28 -11.62 -27.49
C LEU A 235 -15.16 -12.98 -26.79
N THR A 236 -13.96 -13.36 -26.37
CA THR A 236 -13.74 -14.59 -25.58
C THR A 236 -14.40 -14.49 -24.21
N LEU A 237 -14.27 -13.34 -23.54
CA LEU A 237 -14.90 -13.09 -22.24
C LEU A 237 -16.43 -13.13 -22.32
N ASP A 238 -17.03 -12.60 -23.37
CA ASP A 238 -18.48 -12.64 -23.58
C ASP A 238 -19.01 -14.08 -23.62
N ARG A 239 -18.28 -14.96 -24.33
CA ARG A 239 -18.62 -16.38 -24.48
C ARG A 239 -18.36 -17.19 -23.21
N LEU A 240 -17.22 -17.00 -22.55
CA LEU A 240 -16.90 -17.68 -21.29
C LEU A 240 -17.91 -17.32 -20.18
N ALA A 241 -18.36 -16.07 -20.16
CA ALA A 241 -19.34 -15.63 -19.18
C ALA A 241 -20.78 -16.06 -19.49
N ALA A 242 -21.14 -16.29 -20.76
CA ALA A 242 -22.42 -16.93 -21.11
C ALA A 242 -22.51 -18.37 -20.54
N ASN A 243 -21.37 -19.02 -20.32
CA ASN A 243 -21.23 -20.36 -19.76
C ASN A 243 -20.91 -20.37 -18.24
N GLY A 244 -21.10 -19.24 -17.54
CA GLY A 244 -20.91 -19.17 -16.08
C GLY A 244 -19.46 -19.14 -15.59
N ARG A 245 -18.46 -19.07 -16.48
CA ARG A 245 -17.02 -19.03 -16.15
C ARG A 245 -16.46 -17.61 -15.94
N LEU A 246 -17.32 -16.63 -15.67
CA LEU A 246 -16.93 -15.23 -15.52
C LEU A 246 -15.97 -15.00 -14.34
N SER A 247 -16.19 -15.69 -13.21
CA SER A 247 -15.38 -15.55 -11.99
C SER A 247 -13.92 -15.96 -12.21
N TYR A 248 -13.70 -17.06 -12.94
CA TYR A 248 -12.37 -17.53 -13.31
C TYR A 248 -11.66 -16.52 -14.23
N CYS A 249 -12.35 -16.02 -15.27
CA CYS A 249 -11.79 -15.04 -16.20
C CYS A 249 -11.42 -13.73 -15.50
N THR A 250 -12.26 -13.24 -14.57
CA THR A 250 -11.96 -12.03 -13.80
C THR A 250 -10.75 -12.21 -12.89
N ALA A 251 -10.61 -13.39 -12.28
CA ALA A 251 -9.45 -13.71 -11.43
C ALA A 251 -8.17 -13.84 -12.26
N ALA A 252 -8.20 -14.61 -13.35
CA ALA A 252 -7.06 -14.79 -14.24
C ALA A 252 -6.60 -13.46 -14.88
N TYR A 253 -7.54 -12.60 -15.28
CA TYR A 253 -7.24 -11.26 -15.77
C TYR A 253 -6.61 -10.39 -14.66
N ALA A 254 -7.17 -10.44 -13.44
CA ALA A 254 -6.64 -9.68 -12.31
C ALA A 254 -5.25 -10.15 -11.88
N ASP A 255 -4.97 -11.45 -11.94
CA ASP A 255 -3.66 -12.05 -11.67
C ASP A 255 -2.64 -11.58 -12.71
N ALA A 256 -2.87 -11.85 -14.00
CA ALA A 256 -1.92 -11.51 -15.05
C ALA A 256 -1.61 -10.00 -15.12
N ARG A 257 -2.65 -9.16 -15.02
CA ARG A 257 -2.48 -7.70 -15.09
C ARG A 257 -1.97 -7.12 -13.77
N GLY A 258 -2.39 -7.67 -12.64
CA GLY A 258 -1.87 -7.33 -11.31
C GLY A 258 -0.37 -7.57 -11.23
N ASP A 259 0.10 -8.74 -11.66
CA ASP A 259 1.51 -9.10 -11.68
C ASP A 259 2.32 -8.21 -12.62
N THR A 260 1.75 -7.81 -13.76
CA THR A 260 2.41 -6.90 -14.71
C THR A 260 2.57 -5.49 -14.17
N VAL A 261 1.53 -4.97 -13.51
CA VAL A 261 1.58 -3.64 -12.87
C VAL A 261 2.52 -3.70 -11.67
N SER A 262 2.48 -4.77 -10.88
CA SER A 262 3.40 -5.00 -9.77
C SER A 262 4.85 -5.09 -10.23
N ALA A 263 5.14 -5.83 -11.31
CA ALA A 263 6.47 -5.90 -11.92
C ALA A 263 6.96 -4.54 -12.43
N SER A 264 6.05 -3.74 -13.03
CA SER A 264 6.36 -2.36 -13.46
C SER A 264 6.72 -1.46 -12.27
N LEU A 265 6.08 -1.68 -11.13
CA LEU A 265 6.33 -0.92 -9.90
C LEU A 265 7.59 -1.40 -9.18
N HIS A 266 7.84 -2.71 -9.10
CA HIS A 266 9.08 -3.27 -8.56
C HIS A 266 10.32 -2.83 -9.35
N ALA A 267 10.20 -2.61 -10.67
CA ALA A 267 11.27 -2.06 -11.49
C ALA A 267 11.72 -0.64 -11.06
N LEU A 268 10.92 0.07 -10.25
CA LEU A 268 11.25 1.40 -9.70
C LEU A 268 12.10 1.33 -8.42
N GLY A 269 12.45 0.15 -7.91
CA GLY A 269 13.26 0.01 -6.70
C GLY A 269 12.50 0.42 -5.43
N LEU A 270 11.41 -0.30 -5.12
CA LEU A 270 10.52 0.00 -3.99
C LEU A 270 11.03 -0.49 -2.63
N ASP A 271 12.30 -0.84 -2.51
CA ASP A 271 12.90 -1.39 -1.28
C ASP A 271 12.73 -0.44 -0.07
N TYR A 272 12.68 0.87 -0.32
CA TYR A 272 12.45 1.89 0.70
C TYR A 272 11.05 1.83 1.33
N LEU A 273 10.05 1.21 0.69
CA LEU A 273 8.70 1.09 1.26
C LEU A 273 8.67 0.12 2.46
N GLN A 274 9.67 -0.75 2.58
CA GLN A 274 9.79 -1.71 3.68
C GLN A 274 10.58 -1.16 4.89
N ASP A 275 11.21 0.01 4.75
CA ASP A 275 11.96 0.64 5.84
C ASP A 275 11.01 1.10 6.95
N GLN A 276 10.96 0.34 8.05
CA GLN A 276 10.20 0.69 9.26
C GLN A 276 10.96 1.66 10.18
N THR A 277 11.92 2.41 9.64
CA THR A 277 12.77 3.29 10.43
C THR A 277 11.92 4.42 11.03
N GLN A 278 11.95 4.57 12.36
CA GLN A 278 11.12 5.55 13.06
C GLN A 278 11.68 6.99 13.05
N ASP A 279 12.79 7.21 12.36
CA ASP A 279 13.53 8.47 12.35
C ASP A 279 13.18 9.29 11.10
N ALA A 280 12.51 10.43 11.30
CA ALA A 280 12.00 11.27 10.21
C ALA A 280 13.08 11.80 9.26
N GLN A 281 14.31 11.97 9.74
CA GLN A 281 15.43 12.44 8.92
C GLN A 281 15.94 11.36 7.94
N ALA A 282 15.95 10.09 8.36
CA ALA A 282 16.33 8.98 7.49
C ALA A 282 15.28 8.74 6.39
N LEU A 283 14.01 9.02 6.69
CA LEU A 283 12.90 8.88 5.74
C LEU A 283 12.79 10.02 4.71
N SER A 284 13.59 11.09 4.84
CA SER A 284 13.46 12.28 3.99
C SER A 284 13.59 12.03 2.49
N PRO A 285 14.66 11.38 1.99
CA PRO A 285 14.77 11.05 0.57
C PRO A 285 13.67 10.07 0.13
N SER A 286 13.26 9.15 1.00
CA SER A 286 12.23 8.14 0.72
C SER A 286 10.84 8.76 0.53
N VAL A 287 10.50 9.86 1.24
CA VAL A 287 9.22 10.57 1.08
C VAL A 287 9.14 11.31 -0.26
N GLU A 288 10.24 11.89 -0.72
CA GLU A 288 10.29 12.58 -2.02
C GLU A 288 10.16 11.59 -3.18
N LEU A 289 10.84 10.44 -3.10
CA LEU A 289 10.69 9.33 -4.04
C LEU A 289 9.26 8.76 -4.01
N TRP A 290 8.70 8.58 -2.80
CA TRP A 290 7.33 8.10 -2.60
C TRP A 290 6.30 8.98 -3.32
N GLY A 291 6.41 10.31 -3.24
CA GLY A 291 5.50 11.22 -3.93
C GLY A 291 5.53 11.06 -5.45
N ARG A 292 6.74 10.96 -6.03
CA ARG A 292 6.93 10.77 -7.48
C ARG A 292 6.44 9.41 -7.96
N HIS A 293 6.78 8.34 -7.24
CA HIS A 293 6.36 6.99 -7.56
C HIS A 293 4.84 6.82 -7.43
N LEU A 294 4.22 7.44 -6.43
CA LEU A 294 2.78 7.44 -6.26
C LEU A 294 2.07 8.18 -7.40
N GLU A 295 2.59 9.35 -7.80
CA GLU A 295 2.08 10.10 -8.94
C GLU A 295 2.15 9.28 -10.23
N PHE A 296 3.27 8.59 -10.47
CA PHE A 296 3.43 7.71 -11.62
C PHE A 296 2.47 6.52 -11.59
N ALA A 297 2.35 5.85 -10.44
CA ALA A 297 1.46 4.71 -10.26
C ALA A 297 0.00 5.10 -10.56
N VAL A 298 -0.46 6.24 -10.04
CA VAL A 298 -1.85 6.70 -10.18
C VAL A 298 -2.14 7.20 -11.60
N ARG A 299 -1.33 8.12 -12.13
CA ARG A 299 -1.62 8.79 -13.41
C ARG A 299 -1.25 7.99 -14.65
N HIS A 300 -0.21 7.16 -14.56
CA HIS A 300 0.28 6.41 -15.72
C HIS A 300 -0.08 4.93 -15.65
N LEU A 301 0.04 4.29 -14.48
CA LEU A 301 -0.19 2.85 -14.41
C LEU A 301 -1.67 2.47 -14.23
N LEU A 302 -2.30 3.00 -13.18
CA LEU A 302 -3.65 2.65 -12.78
C LEU A 302 -4.70 3.29 -13.69
N GLU A 303 -4.47 4.52 -14.18
CA GLU A 303 -5.37 5.12 -15.15
C GLU A 303 -5.40 4.37 -16.49
N ALA A 304 -4.23 3.94 -16.99
CA ALA A 304 -4.15 3.13 -18.19
C ALA A 304 -4.86 1.77 -18.00
N GLU A 305 -4.68 1.16 -16.81
CA GLU A 305 -5.31 -0.12 -16.51
C GLU A 305 -6.82 -0.01 -16.39
N ARG A 306 -7.32 1.07 -15.77
CA ARG A 306 -8.78 1.30 -15.70
C ARG A 306 -9.39 1.44 -17.10
N LYS A 307 -8.75 2.19 -18.00
CA LYS A 307 -9.22 2.33 -19.39
C LYS A 307 -9.25 0.97 -20.09
N LEU A 308 -8.25 0.13 -19.83
CA LEU A 308 -8.19 -1.22 -20.37
C LEU A 308 -9.28 -2.13 -19.80
N CYS A 309 -9.50 -2.13 -18.48
CA CYS A 309 -10.58 -2.88 -17.84
C CYS A 309 -11.96 -2.48 -18.40
N VAL A 310 -12.20 -1.18 -18.59
CA VAL A 310 -13.45 -0.70 -19.20
C VAL A 310 -13.59 -1.19 -20.64
N ALA A 311 -12.51 -1.20 -21.43
CA ALA A 311 -12.53 -1.66 -22.82
C ALA A 311 -12.67 -3.19 -22.97
N VAL A 312 -12.16 -3.99 -22.02
CA VAL A 312 -12.31 -5.46 -22.04
C VAL A 312 -13.68 -5.89 -21.53
N PHE A 313 -14.23 -5.20 -20.53
CA PHE A 313 -15.49 -5.53 -19.86
C PHE A 313 -16.65 -4.60 -20.27
N GLU A 314 -16.67 -4.05 -21.49
CA GLU A 314 -17.66 -3.03 -21.94
C GLU A 314 -19.12 -3.40 -21.63
N ARG A 315 -19.47 -4.69 -21.72
CA ARG A 315 -20.83 -5.19 -21.50
C ARG A 315 -21.16 -5.49 -20.03
N ARG A 316 -20.19 -5.42 -19.11
CA ARG A 316 -20.32 -5.76 -17.68
C ARG A 316 -19.53 -4.80 -16.78
N PRO A 317 -20.05 -3.59 -16.51
CA PRO A 317 -19.33 -2.57 -15.75
C PRO A 317 -19.08 -2.95 -14.28
N GLU A 318 -19.95 -3.77 -13.67
CA GLU A 318 -19.77 -4.22 -12.27
C GLU A 318 -18.56 -5.15 -12.12
N ALA A 319 -18.39 -6.10 -13.05
CA ALA A 319 -17.24 -6.99 -13.09
C ALA A 319 -15.94 -6.23 -13.41
N ALA A 320 -16.02 -5.21 -14.29
CA ALA A 320 -14.89 -4.33 -14.59
C ALA A 320 -14.37 -3.58 -13.36
N ALA A 321 -15.29 -3.07 -12.54
CA ALA A 321 -14.96 -2.33 -11.32
C ALA A 321 -14.37 -3.25 -10.23
N ALA A 322 -14.92 -4.45 -10.06
CA ALA A 322 -14.38 -5.45 -9.14
C ALA A 322 -12.97 -5.91 -9.56
N CYS A 323 -12.80 -6.26 -10.83
CA CYS A 323 -11.51 -6.69 -11.38
C CYS A 323 -10.44 -5.58 -11.27
N PHE A 324 -10.79 -4.33 -11.56
CA PHE A 324 -9.87 -3.20 -11.35
C PHE A 324 -9.46 -3.02 -9.88
N ALA A 325 -10.39 -3.21 -8.93
CA ALA A 325 -10.09 -3.13 -7.52
C ALA A 325 -9.07 -4.20 -7.09
N ASP A 326 -9.25 -5.44 -7.56
CA ASP A 326 -8.31 -6.54 -7.30
C ASP A 326 -6.94 -6.28 -7.91
N ILE A 327 -6.89 -5.76 -9.15
CA ILE A 327 -5.63 -5.37 -9.81
C ILE A 327 -4.94 -4.25 -9.02
N ALA A 328 -5.68 -3.24 -8.58
CA ALA A 328 -5.10 -2.13 -7.83
C ALA A 328 -4.56 -2.58 -6.46
N ALA A 329 -5.25 -3.48 -5.77
CA ALA A 329 -4.78 -4.07 -4.52
C ALA A 329 -3.46 -4.85 -4.73
N ARG A 330 -3.37 -5.65 -5.79
CA ARG A 330 -2.18 -6.44 -6.16
C ARG A 330 -1.03 -5.62 -6.72
N ALA A 331 -1.33 -4.50 -7.36
CA ALA A 331 -0.35 -3.55 -7.87
C ALA A 331 0.51 -2.94 -6.76
N GLY A 332 0.13 -3.05 -5.47
CA GLY A 332 0.94 -2.52 -4.36
C GLY A 332 0.58 -1.09 -3.95
N ILE A 333 -0.56 -0.54 -4.39
CA ILE A 333 -1.04 0.77 -3.89
C ILE A 333 -1.23 0.76 -2.37
N LEU A 334 -1.58 -0.40 -1.81
CA LEU A 334 -1.72 -0.60 -0.36
C LEU A 334 -0.37 -0.41 0.35
N ASP A 335 0.74 -0.77 -0.27
CA ASP A 335 2.07 -0.63 0.33
C ASP A 335 2.53 0.83 0.33
N PHE A 336 2.19 1.61 -0.70
CA PHE A 336 2.35 3.06 -0.67
C PHE A 336 1.55 3.71 0.48
N LEU A 337 0.31 3.27 0.71
CA LEU A 337 -0.53 3.78 1.79
C LEU A 337 -0.01 3.34 3.18
N LYS A 338 0.50 2.11 3.31
CA LYS A 338 1.16 1.61 4.53
C LYS A 338 2.41 2.40 4.85
N PHE A 339 3.26 2.70 3.85
CA PHE A 339 4.44 3.54 4.04
C PHE A 339 4.04 4.95 4.53
N GLY A 340 3.05 5.58 3.88
CA GLY A 340 2.53 6.87 4.34
C GLY A 340 2.03 6.82 5.79
N ARG A 341 1.39 5.71 6.20
CA ARG A 341 0.96 5.49 7.59
C ARG A 341 2.15 5.35 8.53
N ALA A 342 3.18 4.60 8.15
CA ALA A 342 4.41 4.46 8.94
C ALA A 342 5.11 5.82 9.15
N VAL A 343 5.16 6.68 8.13
CA VAL A 343 5.66 8.06 8.25
C VAL A 343 4.78 8.87 9.21
N ALA A 344 3.45 8.72 9.14
CA ALA A 344 2.52 9.36 10.06
C ALA A 344 2.67 8.88 11.52
N ASP A 345 3.08 7.63 11.72
CA ASP A 345 3.26 7.02 13.05
C ASP A 345 4.71 7.16 13.59
N ALA A 346 5.64 7.73 12.81
CA ALA A 346 7.03 7.98 13.23
C ALA A 346 7.14 8.88 14.47
N LYS A 347 8.31 8.93 15.12
CA LYS A 347 8.51 9.73 16.34
C LYS A 347 8.21 11.21 16.08
N LYS A 348 7.54 11.87 17.03
CA LYS A 348 7.25 13.31 16.97
C LYS A 348 8.56 14.11 16.99
N ASP A 349 8.90 14.68 15.85
CA ASP A 349 10.08 15.52 15.60
C ASP A 349 9.64 16.71 14.72
N PRO A 350 10.14 17.94 14.93
CA PRO A 350 10.00 19.03 13.96
C PRO A 350 10.24 18.61 12.49
N ILE A 351 11.24 17.77 12.21
CA ILE A 351 11.52 17.29 10.84
C ILE A 351 10.35 16.48 10.29
N LYS A 352 9.63 15.73 11.16
CA LYS A 352 8.45 14.95 10.78
C LYS A 352 7.34 15.85 10.22
N LEU A 353 7.11 17.04 10.79
CA LEU A 353 6.06 17.94 10.28
C LEU A 353 6.27 18.27 8.81
N LEU A 354 7.51 18.61 8.42
CA LEU A 354 7.84 18.93 7.03
C LEU A 354 7.52 17.75 6.10
N ARG A 355 7.88 16.53 6.53
CA ARG A 355 7.61 15.31 5.76
C ARG A 355 6.12 14.98 5.67
N LEU A 356 5.34 15.22 6.74
CA LEU A 356 3.89 15.07 6.70
C LEU A 356 3.25 16.07 5.73
N LEU A 357 3.77 17.29 5.66
CA LEU A 357 3.32 18.27 4.68
C LEU A 357 3.67 17.84 3.25
N ASP A 358 4.85 17.25 3.00
CA ASP A 358 5.20 16.68 1.68
C ASP A 358 4.24 15.54 1.27
N VAL A 359 3.92 14.65 2.23
CA VAL A 359 2.95 13.55 2.02
C VAL A 359 1.56 14.11 1.73
N PHE A 360 1.11 15.09 2.51
CA PHE A 360 -0.19 15.74 2.31
C PHE A 360 -0.26 16.45 0.96
N ASP A 361 0.78 17.19 0.57
CA ASP A 361 0.84 17.87 -0.71
C ASP A 361 0.72 16.88 -1.88
N SER A 362 1.46 15.77 -1.83
CA SER A 362 1.39 14.69 -2.82
C SER A 362 -0.01 14.06 -2.90
N LEU A 363 -0.64 13.76 -1.75
CA LEU A 363 -2.01 13.24 -1.70
C LEU A 363 -3.04 14.26 -2.19
N SER A 364 -2.84 15.55 -1.91
CA SER A 364 -3.74 16.63 -2.32
C SER A 364 -3.73 16.82 -3.84
N LYS A 365 -2.55 16.77 -4.46
CA LYS A 365 -2.36 16.83 -5.92
C LYS A 365 -3.03 15.67 -6.65
N LEU A 366 -3.06 14.50 -6.03
CA LEU A 366 -3.67 13.29 -6.60
C LEU A 366 -5.14 13.09 -6.19
N ARG A 367 -5.71 13.96 -5.35
CA ARG A 367 -7.07 13.77 -4.80
C ARG A 367 -8.14 13.54 -5.86
N LEU A 368 -8.13 14.32 -6.93
CA LEU A 368 -9.12 14.19 -8.01
C LEU A 368 -8.92 12.88 -8.80
N ASP A 369 -7.66 12.47 -9.01
CA ASP A 369 -7.33 11.20 -9.65
C ASP A 369 -7.76 10.02 -8.79
N PHE A 370 -7.52 10.06 -7.47
CA PHE A 370 -8.00 9.06 -6.52
C PHE A 370 -9.52 8.93 -6.52
N ASN A 371 -10.25 10.06 -6.45
CA ASN A 371 -11.73 10.03 -6.48
C ASN A 371 -12.25 9.49 -7.81
N ARG A 372 -11.59 9.83 -8.92
CA ARG A 372 -11.95 9.32 -10.24
C ARG A 372 -11.72 7.82 -10.32
N LEU A 373 -10.53 7.32 -9.97
CA LEU A 373 -10.13 5.91 -10.12
C LEU A 373 -10.80 4.98 -9.11
N PHE A 374 -10.84 5.39 -7.84
CA PHE A 374 -11.25 4.54 -6.73
C PHE A 374 -12.62 4.88 -6.16
N GLY A 375 -13.39 5.81 -6.74
CA GLY A 375 -14.70 6.23 -6.20
C GLY A 375 -15.81 5.16 -6.23
N GLY A 376 -15.56 4.00 -6.83
CA GLY A 376 -16.53 2.89 -6.91
C GLY A 376 -16.65 2.08 -5.61
N LYS A 377 -17.78 1.37 -5.44
CA LYS A 377 -18.04 0.49 -4.28
C LYS A 377 -17.03 -0.67 -4.15
N ALA A 378 -16.40 -1.09 -5.25
CA ALA A 378 -15.41 -2.16 -5.24
C ALA A 378 -14.09 -1.76 -4.54
N CYS A 379 -13.76 -0.47 -4.47
CA CYS A 379 -12.48 0.01 -3.93
C CYS A 379 -12.58 0.54 -2.48
N LEU A 380 -13.56 0.06 -1.69
CA LEU A 380 -13.81 0.57 -0.33
C LEU A 380 -12.60 0.44 0.60
N GLU A 381 -11.81 -0.63 0.47
CA GLU A 381 -10.59 -0.82 1.26
C GLU A 381 -9.58 0.31 0.99
N ILE A 382 -9.26 0.55 -0.29
CA ILE A 382 -8.32 1.60 -0.72
C ILE A 382 -8.84 2.99 -0.28
N GLN A 383 -10.14 3.24 -0.42
CA GLN A 383 -10.75 4.50 0.05
C GLN A 383 -10.61 4.67 1.56
N SER A 384 -10.89 3.62 2.34
CA SER A 384 -10.82 3.69 3.80
C SER A 384 -9.38 3.91 4.28
N MET A 385 -8.41 3.20 3.70
CA MET A 385 -6.98 3.40 4.00
C MET A 385 -6.49 4.79 3.61
N THR A 386 -6.91 5.32 2.45
CA THR A 386 -6.55 6.67 1.99
C THR A 386 -7.13 7.73 2.92
N ARG A 387 -8.42 7.60 3.30
CA ARG A 387 -9.06 8.52 4.25
C ARG A 387 -8.38 8.49 5.61
N ASP A 388 -8.08 7.30 6.12
CA ASP A 388 -7.38 7.12 7.39
C ASP A 388 -5.98 7.74 7.35
N LEU A 389 -5.25 7.57 6.24
CA LEU A 389 -3.94 8.18 6.04
C LEU A 389 -4.04 9.71 6.03
N VAL A 390 -4.94 10.29 5.23
CA VAL A 390 -5.16 11.74 5.20
C VAL A 390 -5.52 12.26 6.59
N LYS A 391 -6.39 11.56 7.32
CA LYS A 391 -6.74 11.91 8.69
C LYS A 391 -5.52 11.95 9.61
N ARG A 392 -4.72 10.88 9.63
CA ARG A 392 -3.51 10.80 10.47
C ARG A 392 -2.47 11.85 10.11
N VAL A 393 -2.29 12.13 8.83
CA VAL A 393 -1.33 13.15 8.35
C VAL A 393 -1.79 14.54 8.80
N VAL A 394 -3.08 14.85 8.67
CA VAL A 394 -3.64 16.14 9.10
C VAL A 394 -3.57 16.29 10.63
N ASP A 395 -4.08 15.32 11.38
CA ASP A 395 -4.07 15.33 12.85
C ASP A 395 -2.61 15.41 13.36
N GLY A 396 -1.72 14.57 12.84
CA GLY A 396 -0.30 14.54 13.23
C GLY A 396 0.44 15.83 12.88
N SER A 397 0.12 16.49 11.76
CA SER A 397 0.72 17.76 11.39
C SER A 397 0.30 18.89 12.34
N VAL A 398 -1.00 18.96 12.65
CA VAL A 398 -1.54 19.98 13.57
C VAL A 398 -1.00 19.77 14.97
N GLU A 399 -0.99 18.51 15.46
CA GLU A 399 -0.45 18.18 16.78
C GLU A 399 1.02 18.59 16.93
N ILE A 400 1.88 18.32 15.93
CA ILE A 400 3.30 18.71 16.01
C ILE A 400 3.45 20.23 15.95
N PHE A 401 2.64 20.92 15.14
CA PHE A 401 2.66 22.37 15.04
C PHE A 401 2.20 23.05 16.33
N GLU A 402 1.11 22.58 16.96
CA GLU A 402 0.63 23.09 18.25
C GLU A 402 1.59 22.73 19.39
N GLU A 403 2.20 21.54 19.36
CA GLU A 403 3.20 21.12 20.36
C GLU A 403 4.44 22.04 20.34
N LEU A 404 4.77 22.69 19.22
CA LEU A 404 5.90 23.63 19.15
C LEU A 404 5.76 24.76 20.17
N LEU A 405 4.57 25.38 20.28
CA LEU A 405 4.33 26.47 21.23
C LEU A 405 4.55 26.00 22.67
N VAL A 406 3.93 24.87 23.03
CA VAL A 406 4.04 24.28 24.37
C VAL A 406 5.49 23.94 24.70
N GLN A 407 6.23 23.39 23.73
CA GLN A 407 7.65 23.07 23.94
C GLN A 407 8.51 24.33 24.10
N VAL A 408 8.22 25.41 23.37
CA VAL A 408 8.88 26.72 23.57
C VAL A 408 8.62 27.24 24.99
N GLU A 409 7.39 27.17 25.47
CA GLU A 409 7.05 27.58 26.85
C GLU A 409 7.75 26.71 27.91
N LEU A 410 7.84 25.40 27.70
CA LEU A 410 8.49 24.49 28.64
C LEU A 410 10.00 24.74 28.78
N GLN A 411 10.67 25.21 27.71
CA GLN A 411 12.10 25.55 27.76
C GLN A 411 12.40 26.74 28.69
N ARG A 412 11.39 27.53 29.10
CA ARG A 412 11.54 28.62 30.07
C ARG A 412 12.17 28.18 31.40
N LYS A 413 11.95 26.92 31.79
CA LYS A 413 12.48 26.35 33.05
C LYS A 413 13.96 25.95 32.97
N MET A 414 14.54 25.92 31.78
CA MET A 414 15.95 25.57 31.60
C MET A 414 16.83 26.77 31.95
N PRO A 415 17.97 26.56 32.63
CA PRO A 415 18.89 27.64 32.96
C PRO A 415 19.48 28.24 31.68
N PRO A 416 19.68 29.56 31.63
CA PRO A 416 20.27 30.21 30.47
C PRO A 416 21.78 29.93 30.37
N PRO A 417 22.41 30.16 29.20
CA PRO A 417 23.83 29.91 29.01
C PRO A 417 24.70 30.71 29.97
N ALA A 418 25.61 30.05 30.70
CA ALA A 418 26.45 30.72 31.72
C ALA A 418 27.43 31.76 31.13
N ASP A 419 27.67 31.72 29.83
CA ASP A 419 28.52 32.64 29.07
C ASP A 419 27.77 33.84 28.46
N GLY A 420 26.45 33.93 28.67
CA GLY A 420 25.61 34.97 28.06
C GLY A 420 25.37 34.79 26.57
N GLY A 421 25.71 33.62 26.01
CA GLY A 421 25.46 33.28 24.62
C GLY A 421 23.98 33.16 24.28
N VAL A 422 23.68 33.07 22.98
CA VAL A 422 22.29 32.91 22.50
C VAL A 422 21.82 31.47 22.71
N PRO A 423 20.68 31.22 23.36
CA PRO A 423 20.15 29.87 23.51
C PRO A 423 19.78 29.25 22.16
N GLY A 424 20.07 27.96 21.98
CA GLY A 424 19.80 27.26 20.70
C GLY A 424 18.33 27.33 20.24
N LEU A 425 17.39 27.49 21.18
CA LEU A 425 15.97 27.69 20.88
C LEU A 425 15.72 28.96 20.05
N VAL A 426 16.44 30.04 20.35
CA VAL A 426 16.31 31.36 19.68
C VAL A 426 16.82 31.30 18.25
N THR A 427 17.71 30.36 17.94
CA THR A 427 18.16 30.08 16.56
C THR A 427 17.23 29.08 15.87
N PHE A 428 16.79 28.05 16.57
CA PHE A 428 15.96 26.99 16.01
C PHE A 428 14.57 27.48 15.61
N VAL A 429 13.85 28.19 16.49
CA VAL A 429 12.44 28.57 16.27
C VAL A 429 12.28 29.47 15.04
N PRO A 430 13.03 30.58 14.87
CA PRO A 430 12.93 31.39 13.67
C PRO A 430 13.27 30.65 12.39
N LYS A 431 14.31 29.80 12.41
CA LYS A 431 14.73 29.02 11.24
C LYS A 431 13.62 28.04 10.82
N TYR A 432 13.07 27.31 11.79
CA TYR A 432 12.03 26.33 11.56
C TYR A 432 10.71 26.98 11.11
N CYS A 433 10.28 28.07 11.77
CA CYS A 433 9.09 28.80 11.35
C CYS A 433 9.24 29.41 9.96
N ASN A 434 10.41 29.96 9.62
CA ASN A 434 10.66 30.46 8.26
C ASN A 434 10.62 29.34 7.20
N GLN A 435 11.06 28.13 7.54
CA GLN A 435 10.90 26.98 6.65
C GLN A 435 9.43 26.62 6.43
N LEU A 436 8.61 26.61 7.49
CA LEU A 436 7.16 26.35 7.40
C LEU A 436 6.39 27.46 6.67
N LEU A 437 6.84 28.72 6.81
CA LEU A 437 6.23 29.89 6.19
C LEU A 437 6.73 30.15 4.76
N GLY A 438 7.67 29.35 4.26
CA GLY A 438 8.14 29.41 2.87
C GLY A 438 7.03 29.06 1.87
N GLU A 439 7.25 29.42 0.60
CA GLU A 439 6.23 29.26 -0.46
C GLU A 439 5.73 27.82 -0.63
N GLN A 440 6.62 26.85 -0.43
CA GLN A 440 6.31 25.42 -0.55
C GLN A 440 5.34 24.90 0.53
N TYR A 441 5.49 25.34 1.78
CA TYR A 441 4.78 24.75 2.93
C TYR A 441 3.65 25.63 3.46
N ARG A 442 3.68 26.95 3.22
CA ARG A 442 2.67 27.87 3.75
C ARG A 442 1.27 27.53 3.27
N SER A 443 1.10 27.29 1.97
CA SER A 443 -0.20 26.96 1.37
C SER A 443 -0.71 25.61 1.89
N VAL A 444 0.17 24.61 1.92
CA VAL A 444 -0.10 23.25 2.39
C VAL A 444 -0.51 23.25 3.86
N LEU A 445 0.27 23.90 4.73
CA LEU A 445 -0.02 24.01 6.16
C LEU A 445 -1.33 24.75 6.42
N THR A 446 -1.63 25.81 5.66
CA THR A 446 -2.90 26.53 5.77
C THR A 446 -4.09 25.63 5.41
N GLN A 447 -3.95 24.82 4.35
CA GLN A 447 -4.98 23.84 3.97
C GLN A 447 -5.16 22.77 5.06
N VAL A 448 -4.07 22.22 5.60
CA VAL A 448 -4.11 21.22 6.68
C VAL A 448 -4.83 21.77 7.91
N LEU A 449 -4.47 22.98 8.36
CA LEU A 449 -5.13 23.64 9.49
C LEU A 449 -6.62 23.91 9.22
N THR A 450 -6.97 24.31 8.00
CA THR A 450 -8.36 24.56 7.58
C THR A 450 -9.18 23.27 7.64
N ILE A 451 -8.63 22.17 7.11
CA ILE A 451 -9.29 20.87 7.10
C ILE A 451 -9.50 20.37 8.53
N HIS A 452 -8.49 20.44 9.38
CA HIS A 452 -8.59 20.01 10.78
C HIS A 452 -9.66 20.81 11.55
N ARG A 453 -9.72 22.14 11.38
CA ARG A 453 -10.79 22.96 11.97
C ARG A 453 -12.17 22.62 11.45
N SER A 454 -12.29 22.33 10.16
CA SER A 454 -13.56 21.88 9.57
C SER A 454 -14.06 20.59 10.22
N TRP A 455 -13.16 19.66 10.57
CA TRP A 455 -13.51 18.44 11.30
C TRP A 455 -13.99 18.72 12.73
N ARG A 456 -13.43 19.75 13.38
CA ARG A 456 -13.83 20.21 14.72
C ARG A 456 -15.04 21.16 14.73
N LYS A 457 -15.58 21.53 13.56
CA LYS A 457 -16.65 22.52 13.38
C LYS A 457 -16.30 23.90 13.94
N GLU A 458 -15.03 24.27 13.88
CA GLU A 458 -14.55 25.59 14.29
C GLU A 458 -14.66 26.60 13.13
N ALA A 459 -14.80 27.88 13.46
CA ALA A 459 -14.91 28.94 12.46
C ALA A 459 -13.60 29.09 11.65
N PHE A 460 -13.76 29.35 10.35
CA PHE A 460 -12.65 29.66 9.48
C PHE A 460 -11.99 30.97 9.90
N ASN A 461 -10.66 30.97 10.06
CA ASN A 461 -9.88 32.16 10.33
C ASN A 461 -8.64 32.15 9.42
N ASP A 462 -8.64 33.01 8.41
CA ASP A 462 -7.50 33.20 7.49
C ASP A 462 -6.21 33.63 8.19
N LYS A 463 -6.32 34.20 9.40
CA LYS A 463 -5.17 34.67 10.19
C LYS A 463 -4.64 33.63 11.17
N MET A 464 -5.20 32.41 11.22
CA MET A 464 -4.80 31.40 12.21
C MET A 464 -3.30 31.09 12.22
N LEU A 465 -2.65 31.03 11.06
CA LEU A 465 -1.22 30.77 10.96
C LEU A 465 -0.41 31.97 11.47
N VAL A 466 -0.88 33.18 11.17
CA VAL A 466 -0.29 34.42 11.66
C VAL A 466 -0.43 34.51 13.17
N ASP A 467 -1.60 34.23 13.73
CA ASP A 467 -1.87 34.25 15.17
C ASP A 467 -0.99 33.23 15.90
N ALA A 468 -0.83 32.02 15.35
CA ALA A 468 0.03 30.99 15.91
C ALA A 468 1.52 31.42 15.94
N VAL A 469 2.01 32.03 14.87
CA VAL A 469 3.39 32.56 14.81
C VAL A 469 3.59 33.67 15.84
N HIS A 470 2.63 34.59 15.98
CA HIS A 470 2.69 35.64 16.99
C HIS A 470 2.73 35.06 18.42
N ASN A 471 1.94 34.02 18.71
CA ASN A 471 1.95 33.37 20.01
C ASN A 471 3.30 32.68 20.31
N ILE A 472 3.91 32.03 19.32
CA ILE A 472 5.25 31.42 19.45
C ILE A 472 6.30 32.50 19.76
N VAL A 473 6.24 33.64 19.08
CA VAL A 473 7.15 34.76 19.32
C VAL A 473 6.96 35.35 20.71
N LYS A 474 5.71 35.60 21.14
CA LYS A 474 5.42 36.08 22.49
C LYS A 474 5.89 35.12 23.58
N ALA A 475 5.73 33.81 23.37
CA ALA A 475 6.25 32.79 24.28
C ALA A 475 7.78 32.84 24.36
N LEU A 476 8.46 33.09 23.23
CA LEU A 476 9.91 33.20 23.16
C LEU A 476 10.42 34.50 23.82
N GLU A 477 9.77 35.65 23.62
CA GLU A 477 10.08 36.91 24.30
C GLU A 477 9.93 36.79 25.82
N ALA A 478 8.84 36.16 26.29
CA ALA A 478 8.65 35.88 27.71
C ALA A 478 9.72 34.93 28.29
N ASN A 479 10.32 34.07 27.46
CA ASN A 479 11.47 33.28 27.86
C ASN A 479 12.73 34.15 28.02
N PHE A 480 12.94 35.13 27.14
CA PHE A 480 14.08 36.07 27.24
C PHE A 480 14.05 36.80 28.59
N ASP A 481 12.89 37.34 28.97
CA ASP A 481 12.72 38.03 30.24
C ASP A 481 12.99 37.14 31.45
N THR A 482 12.54 35.88 31.39
CA THR A 482 12.73 34.92 32.48
C THR A 482 14.19 34.51 32.61
N TRP A 483 14.85 34.26 31.48
CA TRP A 483 16.27 33.93 31.42
C TRP A 483 17.16 35.09 31.86
N ALA A 484 16.84 36.33 31.44
CA ALA A 484 17.57 37.52 31.85
C ALA A 484 17.53 37.71 33.38
N LYS A 485 16.38 37.43 34.02
CA LYS A 485 16.22 37.51 35.49
C LYS A 485 16.91 36.39 36.26
N ALA A 486 17.24 35.28 35.59
CA ALA A 486 17.90 34.14 36.24
C ALA A 486 19.41 34.36 36.47
N TYR A 487 20.02 35.36 35.81
CA TYR A 487 21.41 35.72 36.07
C TYR A 487 21.55 36.54 37.36
N GLU A 488 22.49 36.15 38.21
CA GLU A 488 22.86 36.91 39.41
C GLU A 488 23.53 38.24 39.06
N ASP A 489 24.36 38.25 38.00
CA ASP A 489 25.04 39.44 37.51
C ASP A 489 24.18 40.19 36.48
N LYS A 490 23.75 41.41 36.83
CA LYS A 490 22.99 42.33 35.96
C LYS A 490 23.73 42.69 34.68
N THR A 491 25.06 42.73 34.73
CA THR A 491 25.91 43.03 33.58
C THR A 491 25.86 41.88 32.57
N LEU A 492 25.90 40.63 33.06
CA LEU A 492 25.75 39.43 32.23
C LEU A 492 24.33 39.29 31.68
N SER A 493 23.32 39.63 32.48
CA SER A 493 21.92 39.74 32.04
C SER A 493 21.76 40.73 30.87
N SER A 494 22.39 41.90 30.97
CA SER A 494 22.38 42.91 29.90
C SER A 494 23.11 42.42 28.65
N LEU A 495 24.26 41.75 28.79
CA LEU A 495 24.98 41.14 27.68
C LEU A 495 24.14 40.06 26.97
N PHE A 496 23.48 39.20 27.74
CA PHE A 496 22.59 38.16 27.22
C PHE A 496 21.42 38.74 26.42
N MET A 497 20.76 39.78 26.95
CA MET A 497 19.66 40.45 26.24
C MET A 497 20.14 41.14 24.97
N MET A 498 21.30 41.81 25.01
CA MET A 498 21.94 42.40 23.83
C MET A 498 22.21 41.34 22.75
N ASN A 499 22.82 40.21 23.11
CA ASN A 499 23.09 39.10 22.20
C ASN A 499 21.81 38.51 21.60
N THR A 500 20.82 38.26 22.44
CA THR A 500 19.55 37.63 22.06
C THR A 500 18.76 38.51 21.11
N HIS A 501 18.57 39.80 21.42
CA HIS A 501 17.87 40.74 20.54
C HIS A 501 18.60 40.98 19.22
N SER A 502 19.93 41.09 19.25
CA SER A 502 20.71 41.23 18.01
C SER A 502 20.54 40.03 17.09
N HIS A 503 20.66 38.82 17.65
CA HIS A 503 20.49 37.59 16.90
C HIS A 503 19.06 37.49 16.34
N PHE A 504 18.05 37.75 17.18
CA PHE A 504 16.64 37.65 16.79
C PHE A 504 16.30 38.63 15.67
N PHE A 505 16.73 39.90 15.77
CA PHE A 505 16.58 40.89 14.71
C PHE A 505 17.27 40.45 13.41
N LYS A 506 18.55 40.04 13.48
CA LYS A 506 19.34 39.64 12.29
C LYS A 506 18.75 38.44 11.56
N HIS A 507 18.24 37.46 12.31
CA HIS A 507 17.67 36.23 11.74
C HIS A 507 16.22 36.37 11.26
N LEU A 508 15.51 37.41 11.68
CA LEU A 508 14.15 37.70 11.22
C LEU A 508 14.09 38.77 10.13
N LYS A 509 15.09 39.65 10.06
CA LYS A 509 15.18 40.66 9.01
C LYS A 509 15.18 40.02 7.63
N SER A 510 14.34 40.55 6.73
CA SER A 510 14.16 40.05 5.36
C SER A 510 13.68 38.59 5.26
N THR A 511 13.00 38.09 6.29
CA THR A 511 12.38 36.75 6.28
C THR A 511 10.85 36.84 6.28
N LYS A 512 10.17 35.76 5.87
CA LYS A 512 8.69 35.69 5.88
C LYS A 512 8.11 35.85 7.28
N MET A 513 8.78 35.32 8.29
CA MET A 513 8.40 35.54 9.68
C MET A 513 8.54 37.01 10.08
N GLY A 514 9.61 37.69 9.64
CA GLY A 514 9.78 39.13 9.84
C GLY A 514 8.71 39.97 9.15
N GLU A 515 8.35 39.64 7.91
CA GLU A 515 7.24 40.30 7.18
C GLU A 515 5.90 40.19 7.94
N ILE A 516 5.64 39.04 8.57
CA ILE A 516 4.40 38.80 9.35
C ILE A 516 4.37 39.62 10.65
N LEU A 517 5.52 39.78 11.31
CA LEU A 517 5.63 40.50 12.59
C LEU A 517 5.68 42.02 12.40
N GLY A 518 6.15 42.47 11.23
CA GLY A 518 6.16 43.87 10.83
C GLY A 518 7.46 44.61 11.18
N ASP A 519 7.78 45.63 10.37
CA ASP A 519 9.01 46.40 10.48
C ASP A 519 9.12 47.20 11.78
N GLU A 520 7.98 47.64 12.33
CA GLU A 520 7.96 48.38 13.60
C GLU A 520 8.48 47.52 14.75
N TRP A 521 7.94 46.30 14.88
CA TRP A 521 8.37 45.33 15.89
C TRP A 521 9.84 44.90 15.70
N LEU A 522 10.31 44.74 14.45
CA LEU A 522 11.73 44.48 14.20
C LEU A 522 12.63 45.63 14.67
N ARG A 523 12.21 46.89 14.48
CA ARG A 523 12.95 48.05 15.00
C ARG A 523 12.98 48.09 16.52
N GLU A 524 11.92 47.63 17.20
CA GLU A 524 11.94 47.54 18.67
C GLU A 524 13.07 46.64 19.16
N HIS A 525 13.29 45.47 18.55
CA HIS A 525 14.41 44.60 18.89
C HIS A 525 15.79 45.20 18.58
N GLU A 526 15.90 46.00 17.51
CA GLU A 526 17.12 46.76 17.24
C GLU A 526 17.39 47.82 18.32
N GLN A 527 16.34 48.52 18.78
CA GLN A 527 16.42 49.49 19.87
C GLN A 527 16.76 48.81 21.20
N TYR A 528 16.17 47.65 21.51
CA TYR A 528 16.51 46.88 22.71
C TYR A 528 17.97 46.44 22.70
N LYS A 529 18.50 45.98 21.57
CA LYS A 529 19.93 45.67 21.41
C LYS A 529 20.81 46.88 21.78
N ASP A 530 20.52 48.05 21.22
CA ASP A 530 21.31 49.26 21.50
C ASP A 530 21.13 49.75 22.96
N TYR A 531 19.92 49.65 23.53
CA TYR A 531 19.64 49.94 24.93
C TYR A 531 20.46 49.05 25.88
N TYR A 532 20.41 47.73 25.69
CA TYR A 532 21.17 46.79 26.53
C TYR A 532 22.68 46.91 26.32
N SER A 533 23.15 47.28 25.12
CA SER A 533 24.55 47.61 24.87
C SER A 533 25.02 48.81 25.69
N ALA A 534 24.23 49.90 25.73
CA ALA A 534 24.53 51.08 26.54
C ALA A 534 24.49 50.77 28.05
N MET A 535 23.49 50.01 28.50
CA MET A 535 23.37 49.55 29.89
C MET A 535 24.58 48.70 30.30
N PHE A 536 24.94 47.71 29.49
CA PHE A 536 26.12 46.87 29.69
C PHE A 536 27.38 47.74 29.84
N LEU A 537 27.64 48.64 28.89
CA LEU A 537 28.82 49.50 28.94
C LEU A 537 28.85 50.39 30.18
N ARG A 538 27.71 50.99 30.55
CA ARG A 538 27.61 51.89 31.70
C ARG A 538 27.86 51.17 33.03
N GLU A 539 27.27 49.98 33.19
CA GLU A 539 27.36 49.20 34.43
C GLU A 539 28.67 48.39 34.55
N SER A 540 29.38 48.21 33.44
CA SER A 540 30.70 47.55 33.41
C SER A 540 31.84 48.56 33.25
N TRP A 541 32.42 48.65 32.05
CA TRP A 541 33.63 49.41 31.74
C TRP A 541 33.48 50.91 32.02
N GLY A 542 32.27 51.46 31.90
CA GLY A 542 31.95 52.85 32.25
C GLY A 542 32.26 53.21 33.70
N THR A 543 32.27 52.24 34.63
CA THR A 543 32.60 52.47 36.05
C THR A 543 34.09 52.70 36.31
N LEU A 544 34.98 52.31 35.38
CA LEU A 544 36.43 52.46 35.55
C LEU A 544 36.93 53.86 35.19
N ALA A 545 36.27 54.55 34.25
CA ALA A 545 36.70 55.88 33.84
C ALA A 545 36.69 56.91 35.00
N PRO A 546 35.67 56.95 35.88
CA PRO A 546 35.68 57.81 37.07
C PRO A 546 36.83 57.55 38.06
N LEU A 547 37.38 56.32 38.12
CA LEU A 547 38.51 56.00 39.01
C LEU A 547 39.79 56.78 38.62
N LEU A 548 39.88 57.19 37.36
CA LEU A 548 40.96 58.01 36.80
C LEU A 548 40.58 59.50 36.70
N SER A 549 39.66 59.96 37.56
CA SER A 549 39.27 61.37 37.66
C SER A 549 40.47 62.28 37.94
N ARG A 550 40.39 63.53 37.48
CA ARG A 550 41.35 64.61 37.78
C ARG A 550 40.99 65.38 39.06
N GLU A 551 39.80 65.17 39.61
CA GLU A 551 39.33 65.87 40.80
C GLU A 551 40.26 65.63 41.98
N GLY A 552 40.49 66.63 42.83
CA GLY A 552 41.44 66.56 43.93
C GLY A 552 42.92 66.70 43.52
N LEU A 553 43.35 66.25 42.33
CA LEU A 553 44.75 66.40 41.87
C LEU A 553 45.09 67.85 41.47
N ILE A 554 44.07 68.62 41.07
CA ILE A 554 44.21 70.03 40.65
C ILE A 554 44.47 70.95 41.86
N LEU A 555 44.01 70.58 43.07
CA LEU A 555 44.20 71.39 44.29
C LEU A 555 45.61 71.31 44.89
N PHE A 556 46.40 70.27 44.56
CA PHE A 556 47.70 70.00 45.20
C PHE A 556 48.92 70.48 44.40
N SER A 557 48.79 71.55 43.61
CA SER A 557 49.89 72.13 42.83
C SER A 557 51.11 72.57 43.66
N LYS A 558 51.03 72.56 45.00
CA LYS A 558 52.14 72.85 45.94
C LYS A 558 52.67 71.64 46.74
N GLY A 559 52.10 70.43 46.60
CA GLY A 559 52.51 69.24 47.37
C GLY A 559 52.69 68.00 46.50
N GLN A 560 53.89 67.80 45.94
CA GLN A 560 54.19 66.67 45.04
C GLN A 560 53.98 65.29 45.69
N ALA A 561 54.28 65.14 46.99
CA ALA A 561 54.15 63.86 47.69
C ALA A 561 52.69 63.40 47.84
N THR A 562 51.80 64.28 48.28
CA THR A 562 50.37 63.98 48.44
C THR A 562 49.66 63.74 47.11
N ALA A 563 50.03 64.48 46.06
CA ALA A 563 49.56 64.20 44.69
C ALA A 563 50.03 62.83 44.20
N ARG A 564 51.30 62.46 44.43
CA ARG A 564 51.85 61.16 44.06
C ARG A 564 51.14 59.99 44.75
N ASP A 565 50.85 60.10 46.04
CA ASP A 565 50.17 59.04 46.79
C ASP A 565 48.71 58.86 46.33
N LEU A 566 48.02 59.96 46.00
CA LEU A 566 46.67 59.90 45.43
C LEU A 566 46.65 59.26 44.03
N VAL A 567 47.64 59.56 43.17
CA VAL A 567 47.80 58.91 41.85
C VAL A 567 48.05 57.41 42.01
N LYS A 568 48.93 57.01 42.94
CA LYS A 568 49.18 55.59 43.26
C LYS A 568 47.91 54.88 43.73
N GLN A 569 47.12 55.51 44.59
CA GLN A 569 45.85 54.96 45.06
C GLN A 569 44.85 54.76 43.92
N ARG A 570 44.70 55.76 43.03
CA ARG A 570 43.81 55.67 41.86
C ARG A 570 44.23 54.58 40.88
N LEU A 571 45.52 54.51 40.53
CA LEU A 571 46.05 53.47 39.65
C LEU A 571 45.89 52.08 40.26
N LYS A 572 46.11 51.93 41.58
CA LYS A 572 45.90 50.65 42.26
C LYS A 572 44.42 50.24 42.23
N SER A 573 43.50 51.16 42.48
CA SER A 573 42.06 50.90 42.39
C SER A 573 41.64 50.54 40.96
N PHE A 574 42.11 51.29 39.97
CA PHE A 574 41.83 51.03 38.57
C PHE A 574 42.36 49.65 38.14
N ASN A 575 43.62 49.31 38.45
CA ASN A 575 44.20 48.01 38.10
C ASN A 575 43.43 46.86 38.73
N ALA A 576 43.03 46.97 40.00
CA ALA A 576 42.26 45.93 40.68
C ALA A 576 40.88 45.74 40.03
N SER A 577 40.13 46.83 39.82
CA SER A 577 38.81 46.77 39.19
C SER A 577 38.86 46.35 37.71
N PHE A 578 39.90 46.75 36.98
CA PHE A 578 40.14 46.30 35.61
C PHE A 578 40.43 44.80 35.56
N ASP A 579 41.31 44.30 36.43
CA ASP A 579 41.69 42.88 36.47
C ASP A 579 40.48 42.00 36.79
N GLU A 580 39.70 42.39 37.79
CA GLU A 580 38.48 41.69 38.18
C GLU A 580 37.49 41.63 37.01
N MET A 581 37.23 42.77 36.36
CA MET A 581 36.29 42.86 35.25
C MET A 581 36.78 42.09 34.01
N TYR A 582 38.05 42.23 33.65
CA TYR A 582 38.66 41.50 32.55
C TYR A 582 38.60 39.99 32.79
N GLN A 583 38.95 39.52 33.99
CA GLN A 583 38.85 38.10 34.34
C GLN A 583 37.42 37.58 34.21
N LYS A 584 36.45 38.30 34.78
CA LYS A 584 35.02 37.93 34.73
C LYS A 584 34.49 37.87 33.31
N GLN A 585 34.71 38.93 32.53
CA GLN A 585 34.13 39.10 31.20
C GLN A 585 34.88 38.35 30.10
N SER A 586 36.13 37.93 30.34
CA SER A 586 36.87 37.08 29.39
C SER A 586 36.25 35.69 29.17
N ALA A 587 35.33 35.28 30.04
CA ALA A 587 34.58 34.03 29.91
C ALA A 587 33.28 34.18 29.10
N TRP A 588 32.83 35.41 28.86
CA TRP A 588 31.57 35.70 28.18
C TRP A 588 31.74 35.70 26.66
N ILE A 589 30.65 35.48 25.94
CA ILE A 589 30.68 35.34 24.47
C ILE A 589 29.67 36.27 23.83
N ILE A 590 30.10 36.96 22.77
CA ILE A 590 29.21 37.64 21.82
C ILE A 590 29.28 36.87 20.50
N PRO A 591 28.26 36.07 20.14
CA PRO A 591 28.33 35.21 18.96
C PRO A 591 28.41 35.97 17.62
N ASP A 592 27.77 37.14 17.54
CA ASP A 592 27.78 37.98 16.34
C ASP A 592 29.09 38.79 16.29
N LYS A 593 29.89 38.55 15.24
CA LYS A 593 31.19 39.21 15.06
C LYS A 593 31.06 40.73 14.87
N ASP A 594 30.03 41.20 14.18
CA ASP A 594 29.83 42.63 13.91
C ASP A 594 29.47 43.35 15.22
N LEU A 595 28.58 42.73 16.01
CA LEU A 595 28.22 43.22 17.33
C LEU A 595 29.42 43.18 18.29
N GLN A 596 30.18 42.08 18.27
CA GLN A 596 31.37 41.91 19.10
C GLN A 596 32.39 43.01 18.83
N GLN A 597 32.75 43.24 17.57
CA GLN A 597 33.70 44.28 17.18
C GLN A 597 33.21 45.67 17.63
N ARG A 598 31.92 45.96 17.45
CA ARG A 598 31.31 47.22 17.89
C ARG A 598 31.41 47.40 19.41
N VAL A 599 31.08 46.37 20.19
CA VAL A 599 31.15 46.42 21.66
C VAL A 599 32.60 46.56 22.13
N CYS A 600 33.54 45.78 21.59
CA CYS A 600 34.96 45.90 21.90
C CYS A 600 35.48 47.31 21.60
N HIS A 601 35.09 47.88 20.45
CA HIS A 601 35.45 49.25 20.09
C HIS A 601 34.92 50.27 21.11
N LEU A 602 33.66 50.15 21.52
CA LEU A 602 33.06 51.03 22.54
C LEU A 602 33.76 50.91 23.89
N VAL A 603 34.14 49.69 24.30
CA VAL A 603 34.93 49.45 25.53
C VAL A 603 36.31 50.11 25.44
N VAL A 604 37.00 49.95 24.31
CA VAL A 604 38.29 50.61 24.04
C VAL A 604 38.15 52.13 24.12
N GLN A 605 37.13 52.70 23.48
CA GLN A 605 36.87 54.14 23.49
C GLN A 605 36.55 54.67 24.89
N ALA A 606 35.89 53.88 25.73
CA ALA A 606 35.57 54.28 27.10
C ALA A 606 36.80 54.35 28.01
N ILE A 607 37.77 53.43 27.84
CA ILE A 607 38.88 53.26 28.78
C ILE A 607 40.20 53.85 28.29
N VAL A 608 40.60 53.51 27.06
CA VAL A 608 41.97 53.76 26.57
C VAL A 608 42.30 55.25 26.49
N PRO A 609 41.41 56.15 25.98
CA PRO A 609 41.68 57.59 25.98
C PRO A 609 41.84 58.18 27.38
N VAL A 610 40.98 57.78 28.32
CA VAL A 610 41.01 58.25 29.71
C VAL A 610 42.30 57.80 30.40
N TYR A 611 42.66 56.53 30.24
CA TYR A 611 43.91 55.97 30.78
C TYR A 611 45.15 56.65 30.17
N ARG A 612 45.19 56.79 28.84
CA ARG A 612 46.29 57.46 28.12
C ARG A 612 46.48 58.90 28.61
N SER A 613 45.40 59.66 28.75
CA SER A 613 45.47 61.04 29.25
C SER A 613 45.92 61.11 30.70
N PHE A 614 45.45 60.19 31.56
CA PHE A 614 45.86 60.14 32.95
C PHE A 614 47.35 59.80 33.10
N MET A 615 47.83 58.81 32.34
CA MET A 615 49.24 58.42 32.32
C MET A 615 50.16 59.49 31.76
N GLN A 616 49.75 60.23 30.72
CA GLN A 616 50.54 61.34 30.18
C GLN A 616 50.71 62.49 31.19
N ASN A 617 49.67 62.79 31.97
CA ASN A 617 49.69 63.93 32.91
C ASN A 617 50.33 63.57 34.26
N TYR A 618 50.19 62.33 34.72
CA TYR A 618 50.57 61.93 36.08
C TYR A 618 51.51 60.71 36.15
N GLY A 619 51.74 60.00 35.05
CA GLY A 619 52.67 58.87 34.96
C GLY A 619 54.09 59.20 35.42
N PRO A 620 54.69 60.34 35.01
CA PRO A 620 56.05 60.70 35.44
C PRO A 620 56.23 60.83 36.96
N LEU A 621 55.16 61.12 37.71
CA LEU A 621 55.19 61.23 39.18
C LEU A 621 55.34 59.86 39.86
N VAL A 622 54.94 58.79 39.19
CA VAL A 622 54.91 57.42 39.73
C VAL A 622 56.04 56.56 39.14
N GLU A 623 56.46 56.84 37.91
CA GLU A 623 57.56 56.15 37.21
C GLU A 623 58.94 56.37 37.84
N GLN A 624 59.12 57.47 38.58
CA GLN A 624 60.37 57.78 39.31
C GLN A 624 60.54 56.95 40.60
N ASP A 625 59.56 56.12 40.97
CA ASP A 625 59.58 55.31 42.19
C ASP A 625 60.09 53.88 41.90
N ILE A 626 60.88 53.31 42.81
CA ILE A 626 61.42 51.93 42.74
C ILE A 626 60.27 50.89 42.63
N SER A 627 59.07 51.26 43.09
CA SER A 627 57.85 50.44 43.04
C SER A 627 56.91 50.71 41.85
N ALA A 628 57.37 51.43 40.82
CA ALA A 628 56.57 51.85 39.65
C ALA A 628 55.83 50.69 38.96
N SER A 629 56.44 49.51 38.86
CA SER A 629 55.86 48.31 38.23
C SER A 629 54.59 47.80 38.92
N LYS A 630 54.36 48.17 40.19
CA LYS A 630 53.16 47.82 40.95
C LYS A 630 51.95 48.70 40.60
N TYR A 631 52.20 49.90 40.07
CA TYR A 631 51.17 50.90 39.78
C TYR A 631 50.96 51.10 38.27
N VAL A 632 52.05 51.07 37.50
CA VAL A 632 52.03 51.16 36.03
C VAL A 632 52.11 49.74 35.45
N LYS A 633 50.98 49.01 35.54
CA LYS A 633 50.89 47.60 35.10
C LYS A 633 50.61 47.44 33.61
N TYR A 634 50.00 48.45 32.99
CA TYR A 634 49.48 48.38 31.62
C TYR A 634 50.01 49.53 30.75
N SER A 635 50.29 49.26 29.48
CA SER A 635 50.48 50.31 28.48
C SER A 635 49.15 50.59 27.76
N ALA A 636 48.96 51.80 27.23
CA ALA A 636 47.75 52.14 26.49
C ALA A 636 47.53 51.20 25.27
N GLU A 637 48.61 50.80 24.59
CA GLU A 637 48.58 49.81 23.50
C GLU A 637 48.29 48.39 23.98
N GLY A 638 48.77 48.03 25.18
CA GLY A 638 48.48 46.74 25.81
C GLY A 638 47.00 46.61 26.19
N LEU A 639 46.42 47.66 26.78
CA LEU A 639 44.98 47.71 27.07
C LEU A 639 44.14 47.60 25.79
N ASP A 640 44.53 48.35 24.75
CA ASP A 640 43.84 48.32 23.46
C ASP A 640 43.80 46.90 22.86
N LYS A 641 44.94 46.20 22.85
CA LYS A 641 45.02 44.81 22.37
C LYS A 641 44.20 43.86 23.24
N MET A 642 44.28 43.95 24.57
CA MET A 642 43.53 43.09 25.48
C MET A 642 42.02 43.26 25.28
N LEU A 643 41.53 44.51 25.28
CA LEU A 643 40.11 44.83 25.15
C LEU A 643 39.57 44.48 23.76
N SER A 644 40.37 44.64 22.71
CA SER A 644 39.98 44.26 21.34
C SER A 644 39.76 42.75 21.15
N THR A 645 40.32 41.91 22.03
CA THR A 645 40.19 40.44 21.97
C THR A 645 39.10 39.87 22.89
N LEU A 646 38.37 40.71 23.61
CA LEU A 646 37.30 40.28 24.50
C LEU A 646 36.13 39.63 23.76
N PHE A 647 35.36 38.84 24.50
CA PHE A 647 34.12 38.18 24.04
C PHE A 647 34.25 37.19 22.89
N MET A 648 35.48 36.81 22.53
CA MET A 648 35.75 35.81 21.50
C MET A 648 35.26 34.42 21.94
N PRO A 649 34.64 33.63 21.05
CA PRO A 649 34.36 32.23 21.32
C PRO A 649 35.66 31.47 21.56
N LYS A 650 35.91 31.03 22.80
CA LYS A 650 37.06 30.16 23.07
C LYS A 650 36.78 28.81 22.41
N LEU A 651 37.61 28.38 21.46
CA LEU A 651 37.63 27.00 20.95
C LEU A 651 37.94 26.07 22.12
N ARG A 652 36.92 25.64 22.87
CA ARG A 652 37.05 24.51 23.78
C ARG A 652 37.14 23.26 22.91
N THR A 653 38.34 22.68 22.84
CA THR A 653 38.56 21.30 22.45
C THR A 653 37.53 20.44 23.18
N ARG A 654 36.67 19.80 22.40
CA ARG A 654 35.54 18.97 22.81
C ARG A 654 36.04 17.79 23.65
N ARG A 655 36.28 18.00 24.95
CA ARG A 655 36.31 16.91 25.92
C ARG A 655 34.87 16.54 26.22
N THR A 656 34.45 15.44 25.61
CA THR A 656 33.25 14.67 25.92
C THR A 656 33.16 14.42 27.43
N ALA A 657 32.41 15.25 28.14
CA ALA A 657 31.84 14.91 29.43
C ALA A 657 30.35 14.64 29.22
N SER A 658 30.03 13.36 28.99
CA SER A 658 28.66 12.86 28.98
C SER A 658 28.09 12.90 30.39
N MET A 659 27.36 13.96 30.74
CA MET A 659 26.34 13.88 31.78
C MET A 659 24.98 13.77 31.10
N GLN A 660 24.55 12.53 30.89
CA GLN A 660 23.17 12.21 30.56
C GLN A 660 22.30 12.59 31.76
N ILE A 661 21.70 13.78 31.74
CA ILE A 661 20.50 14.05 32.53
C ILE A 661 19.33 13.46 31.74
N ARG A 662 18.94 12.26 32.16
CA ARG A 662 17.84 11.47 31.60
C ARG A 662 16.51 12.08 32.05
N ASN A 663 16.08 13.16 31.41
CA ASN A 663 14.71 13.67 31.50
C ASN A 663 14.05 13.63 30.11
N SER A 664 12.78 13.24 30.08
CA SER A 664 11.92 12.96 28.91
C SER A 664 11.63 14.15 27.97
N ASN A 665 12.40 15.24 28.04
CA ASN A 665 12.28 16.44 27.19
C ASN A 665 13.16 16.39 25.91
N GLY A 666 13.60 15.19 25.51
CA GLY A 666 14.61 15.00 24.47
C GLY A 666 14.21 15.34 23.02
N LYS A 667 12.95 15.71 22.74
CA LYS A 667 12.47 15.92 21.36
C LYS A 667 13.14 17.13 20.68
N ILE A 668 13.20 18.28 21.35
CA ILE A 668 13.86 19.47 20.78
C ILE A 668 15.38 19.37 20.92
N ALA A 669 15.90 18.81 22.02
CA ALA A 669 17.36 18.66 22.20
C ALA A 669 17.98 17.72 21.15
N GLY A 670 17.29 16.64 20.78
CA GLY A 670 17.68 15.74 19.68
C GLY A 670 17.58 16.42 18.30
N ALA A 671 16.49 17.13 18.04
CA ALA A 671 16.29 17.87 16.78
C ALA A 671 17.29 19.04 16.62
N MET A 672 17.62 19.76 17.69
CA MET A 672 18.66 20.80 17.71
C MET A 672 20.04 20.21 17.36
N ALA A 673 20.36 19.00 17.84
CA ALA A 673 21.59 18.31 17.48
C ALA A 673 21.61 17.80 16.01
N GLY A 674 20.47 17.35 15.47
CA GLY A 674 20.34 16.91 14.08
C GLY A 674 20.45 18.05 13.06
N LEU A 675 19.80 19.19 13.32
CA LEU A 675 19.87 20.39 12.47
C LEU A 675 21.22 21.11 12.54
N GLN A 676 21.89 21.09 13.70
CA GLN A 676 23.27 21.58 13.82
C GLN A 676 24.26 20.70 13.04
N ARG A 677 24.11 19.37 13.05
CA ARG A 677 24.95 18.48 12.21
C ARG A 677 24.74 18.71 10.72
N SER A 678 23.50 19.00 10.30
CA SER A 678 23.15 19.30 8.91
C SER A 678 23.73 20.64 8.43
N ALA A 679 23.90 21.61 9.35
CA ALA A 679 24.53 22.89 9.04
C ALA A 679 26.06 22.78 8.89
N SER A 680 26.69 21.76 9.49
CA SER A 680 28.11 21.46 9.32
C SER A 680 28.45 20.76 7.99
N THR A 681 27.45 20.23 7.28
CA THR A 681 27.58 19.61 5.95
C THR A 681 27.20 20.53 4.79
N LEU A 682 26.77 21.77 5.08
CA LEU A 682 26.42 22.81 4.09
C LEU A 682 27.27 24.08 4.28
N GLN A 683 28.56 23.92 4.62
CA GLN A 683 29.58 24.95 4.42
C GLN A 683 30.46 24.60 3.22
#